data_AF-Q6IRN3-F1
#
_entry.id   AF-Q6IRN3-F1
#
_cell.length_a   1.000
_cell.length_b   1.000
_cell.length_c   1.000
_cell.angle_alpha   90.00
_cell.angle_beta   90.00
_cell.angle_gamma   90.00
#
_symmetry.space_group_name_H-M   'P 1'
#
loop_
_entity.id
_entity.type
_entity.pdbx_description
1 polymer ?
#
loop_
_entity_poly.entity_id
_entity_poly.type
_entity_poly.pdbx_seq_one_letter_code
_entity_poly.pdbx_strand_id
1 'polypeptide(L)'
;MALFPAFADSSSSEKHPTRQELDWLSNKSFCTEDALSLHQRTLQSALSPQPASHSPSRSPLQPGLSEESGTDSRSTKKKKKKKKKKQKKKHKKKRDYEEDEEGNTSDSDSSPEIRESTATERVARQDTCVVLPGRGIWLDEAQSVTEETFRIDKKSDPANWEYKSLYRGDIARYKRKGNSCLGINPKKQQIIWQDTLSKKKQPQRKIERYFTKSTVQLLRAKADFVSCKESASRNAGDFIPVLDPDMDGVVSSSGPISWVNPLGVYDSSTALWLEGKGGPEYETIQPVPRDNNILAKVEDYNKRLRECPSDIQLWMEFVSFQDELVKQPSMYSTSKGELESHRTSVKLLLEKKLAILERSIESNPGSTELKLAKLKLCEEFWEAPALLKEWQKLIFLHPNDSQLWQKYLLFCQGQFSTFSVSKMNGVYGKCLSTLAAVQDGSMLSHNALPDTDRQMYDIFLQQCQFLRQAGHTEKAISLFQALTDFTFYKPDTVKHMTTKEQVDFFEPFWDSGEPRFGEKGAKGWSSWMRQQERGGWVTINNLVGDDEDEADEEFNIKDKTCPRYKIWLDIEYSREARHWLPWHPDPTKKQTEDDCEDPERQVLFDDIGPSMFKIDSPQLQFQLLQSFLHFVGVPCGAHLSLYCFYLFLDETSIFDHVSPYERLLTSFEIPLSGIGTVGHLDTISRSRQQIGHFKEGETFIQNIFQSALSLLQGEEKRKLSVWWLRYEISKVVWWLQAKNKKKLKSQGKRSKRLAKGLLKESSNRNSLALWKEYALLEWLLGNIDDARKVFDTAISLAGSKGLKDQELCSLCLLYSELEGKILDNPEQNAGSRAVHILTSLTESSPYIPYSSPEHAVSILKARKVYEHALQDCLMQEPHWGRVSLSGCFALFQYLTVSVDAAVAVLRQAADSQLIPETPYNIERNSDCPLQAITLMHTNLLRHHYKASVYPLRPLRETLMSALKLYPTNVSLWKSYIMTESKLHNASKVRRFIDSIRRVTSALEPCLFAIRAEEDRRKLVDSVQRAELGEVHSIFPETGLSNRIKALFEHALQSEYGSRCPLLWRQYLYFMVSIKERSKGLFYKAIQSCPWAKALYLDAVEYFPEQLQETIDLMTEKELRVRVPLEELDLLLED
;
A
#
# COMPACT_ATOMS: atom_id res chain seq x y z
N MET A 1 -49.95 9.04 -16.74
CA MET A 1 -50.37 10.00 -15.68
C MET A 1 -49.16 10.83 -15.26
N ALA A 2 -49.37 12.05 -14.77
CA ALA A 2 -48.29 12.96 -14.36
C ALA A 2 -47.72 12.59 -12.98
N LEU A 3 -46.48 12.99 -12.71
CA LEU A 3 -45.82 12.85 -11.42
C LEU A 3 -45.94 14.17 -10.64
N PHE A 4 -46.66 14.10 -9.51
CA PHE A 4 -46.95 15.19 -8.55
C PHE A 4 -47.84 16.34 -9.08
N PRO A 5 -48.90 16.73 -8.35
CA PRO A 5 -49.69 17.92 -8.67
C PRO A 5 -49.03 19.19 -8.12
N ALA A 6 -49.11 20.28 -8.88
CA ALA A 6 -48.84 21.62 -8.35
C ALA A 6 -49.99 22.08 -7.43
N PHE A 7 -49.68 22.88 -6.41
CA PHE A 7 -50.68 23.50 -5.54
C PHE A 7 -51.51 24.54 -6.33
N ALA A 8 -52.81 24.58 -6.07
CA ALA A 8 -53.71 25.61 -6.59
C ALA A 8 -54.70 26.01 -5.48
N ASP A 9 -54.74 27.31 -5.16
CA ASP A 9 -55.65 27.88 -4.17
C ASP A 9 -57.06 28.11 -4.74
N SER A 10 -58.11 27.80 -3.96
CA SER A 10 -59.31 28.65 -3.85
C SER A 10 -60.27 28.20 -2.72
N SER A 11 -60.55 29.15 -1.81
CA SER A 11 -61.82 29.35 -1.07
C SER A 11 -62.99 28.38 -1.40
N SER A 12 -63.67 27.69 -0.48
CA SER A 12 -64.30 28.11 0.81
C SER A 12 -65.18 26.91 1.29
N SER A 13 -65.87 26.85 2.45
CA SER A 13 -66.23 27.78 3.55
C SER A 13 -66.50 26.97 4.85
N GLU A 14 -66.61 27.64 6.01
CA GLU A 14 -67.37 27.24 7.24
C GLU A 14 -67.36 25.76 7.73
N LYS A 15 -66.91 25.38 8.94
CA LYS A 15 -67.20 25.97 10.28
C LYS A 15 -66.27 25.41 11.38
N HIS A 16 -65.94 26.24 12.37
CA HIS A 16 -65.46 25.85 13.72
C HIS A 16 -66.67 25.50 14.63
N PRO A 17 -66.54 24.78 15.78
CA PRO A 17 -65.57 24.98 16.88
C PRO A 17 -65.02 23.66 17.52
N THR A 18 -64.35 23.55 18.68
CA THR A 18 -64.06 24.41 19.87
C THR A 18 -62.74 23.99 20.55
N ARG A 19 -62.02 24.95 21.18
CA ARG A 19 -61.08 24.80 22.33
C ARG A 19 -59.78 23.98 22.09
N GLN A 20 -58.66 24.22 22.80
CA GLN A 20 -58.31 25.24 23.82
C GLN A 20 -56.82 25.64 23.72
N GLU A 21 -56.40 26.72 24.36
CA GLU A 21 -55.11 27.41 24.10
C GLU A 21 -53.82 26.65 24.47
N LEU A 22 -52.74 26.98 23.74
CA LEU A 22 -51.35 26.50 23.92
C LEU A 22 -50.47 27.59 24.57
N ASP A 23 -50.50 27.70 25.90
CA ASP A 23 -49.90 28.82 26.64
C ASP A 23 -48.35 28.77 26.80
N TRP A 24 -47.67 27.91 26.03
CA TRP A 24 -46.20 27.74 26.08
C TRP A 24 -45.44 28.35 24.89
N LEU A 25 -46.16 29.01 23.96
CA LEU A 25 -45.59 29.64 22.75
C LEU A 25 -45.49 31.18 22.82
N SER A 26 -45.74 31.80 23.98
CA SER A 26 -45.58 33.25 24.17
C SER A 26 -44.32 33.61 24.97
N ASN A 27 -43.23 33.96 24.29
CA ASN A 27 -42.05 34.51 24.95
C ASN A 27 -42.21 36.03 25.19
N LYS A 28 -42.40 36.42 26.45
CA LYS A 28 -42.67 37.82 26.85
C LYS A 28 -41.40 38.68 27.02
N SER A 29 -40.29 38.34 26.36
CA SER A 29 -38.99 38.99 26.52
C SER A 29 -38.63 40.04 25.45
N PHE A 30 -39.59 40.51 24.64
CA PHE A 30 -39.31 41.49 23.59
C PHE A 30 -40.50 42.45 23.39
N CYS A 31 -40.30 43.73 23.72
CA CYS A 31 -41.23 44.83 23.43
C CYS A 31 -40.58 45.79 22.45
N THR A 32 -41.27 46.10 21.35
CA THR A 32 -40.72 46.92 20.25
C THR A 32 -40.68 48.42 20.52
N GLU A 33 -41.43 48.91 21.51
CA GLU A 33 -41.53 50.33 21.84
C GLU A 33 -40.27 50.87 22.55
N ASP A 34 -39.64 50.06 23.42
CA ASP A 34 -38.42 50.46 24.14
C ASP A 34 -37.28 50.82 23.18
N ALA A 35 -37.07 50.01 22.13
CA ALA A 35 -36.01 50.21 21.14
C ALA A 35 -36.13 51.55 20.39
N LEU A 36 -37.37 51.96 20.06
CA LEU A 36 -37.63 53.24 19.40
C LEU A 36 -37.37 54.44 20.34
N SER A 37 -37.73 54.32 21.62
CA SER A 37 -37.44 55.36 22.62
C SER A 37 -35.93 55.55 22.85
N LEU A 38 -35.17 54.45 22.80
CA LEU A 38 -33.72 54.43 23.01
C LEU A 38 -33.00 55.07 21.81
N HIS A 39 -33.42 54.75 20.57
CA HIS A 39 -32.90 55.38 19.36
C HIS A 39 -33.17 56.90 19.31
N GLN A 40 -34.38 57.34 19.70
CA GLN A 40 -34.73 58.77 19.74
C GLN A 40 -33.92 59.56 20.78
N ARG A 41 -33.62 58.98 21.95
CA ARG A 41 -32.72 59.60 22.95
C ARG A 41 -31.29 59.75 22.43
N THR A 42 -30.77 58.74 21.73
CA THR A 42 -29.40 58.78 21.18
C THR A 42 -29.22 59.85 20.10
N LEU A 43 -30.25 60.10 19.28
CA LEU A 43 -30.23 61.17 18.28
C LEU A 43 -30.26 62.59 18.90
N GLN A 44 -30.86 62.77 20.08
CA GLN A 44 -30.94 64.08 20.74
C GLN A 44 -29.65 64.49 21.46
N SER A 45 -28.78 63.55 21.88
CA SER A 45 -27.51 63.88 22.55
C SER A 45 -26.38 64.30 21.60
N ALA A 46 -26.53 64.10 20.28
CA ALA A 46 -25.48 64.35 19.30
C ALA A 46 -25.30 65.85 18.91
N LEU A 47 -26.09 66.77 19.49
CA LEU A 47 -26.21 68.16 19.03
C LEU A 47 -26.14 69.22 20.16
N SER A 48 -25.09 69.21 21.00
CA SER A 48 -24.62 70.41 21.73
C SER A 48 -23.22 70.22 22.37
N PRO A 49 -22.44 71.30 22.61
CA PRO A 49 -21.03 71.22 23.03
C PRO A 49 -20.80 71.20 24.56
N GLN A 50 -19.60 70.76 24.97
CA GLN A 50 -19.16 70.68 26.38
C GLN A 50 -18.80 72.04 27.01
N PRO A 51 -18.82 72.11 28.36
CA PRO A 51 -17.62 72.52 29.10
C PRO A 51 -17.24 71.54 30.24
N ALA A 52 -16.08 71.75 30.89
CA ALA A 52 -15.44 70.79 31.81
C ALA A 52 -15.15 71.36 33.22
N SER A 53 -15.01 70.50 34.26
CA SER A 53 -13.95 70.59 35.31
C SER A 53 -14.11 69.64 36.52
N HIS A 54 -12.98 69.03 36.94
CA HIS A 54 -12.51 68.70 38.31
C HIS A 54 -13.41 68.14 39.46
N SER A 55 -13.06 66.92 39.93
CA SER A 55 -12.72 66.46 41.32
C SER A 55 -13.45 67.04 42.58
N PRO A 56 -13.71 66.24 43.66
CA PRO A 56 -12.63 65.86 44.61
C PRO A 56 -12.80 64.47 45.31
N SER A 57 -12.48 64.36 46.61
CA SER A 57 -11.91 63.16 47.27
C SER A 57 -12.56 62.73 48.61
N ARG A 58 -12.08 61.56 49.13
CA ARG A 58 -12.03 61.07 50.54
C ARG A 58 -13.08 60.06 51.07
N SER A 59 -12.61 59.34 52.10
CA SER A 59 -13.09 58.15 52.84
C SER A 59 -13.86 58.55 54.15
N PRO A 60 -14.28 57.68 55.13
CA PRO A 60 -13.86 56.29 55.42
C PRO A 60 -14.83 55.24 56.11
N LEU A 61 -14.36 53.97 56.19
CA LEU A 61 -14.42 52.95 57.30
C LEU A 61 -15.73 52.40 57.96
N GLN A 62 -15.95 51.07 57.81
CA GLN A 62 -16.24 50.01 58.85
C GLN A 62 -17.55 50.02 59.73
N PRO A 63 -17.87 48.99 60.58
CA PRO A 63 -17.60 47.52 60.58
C PRO A 63 -18.79 46.58 61.05
N GLY A 64 -18.60 45.24 61.14
CA GLY A 64 -19.44 44.24 61.88
C GLY A 64 -19.80 42.97 61.06
N LEU A 65 -19.68 41.67 61.44
CA LEU A 65 -19.61 40.87 62.71
C LEU A 65 -20.96 40.68 63.46
N SER A 66 -21.32 39.59 64.17
CA SER A 66 -20.81 38.19 64.41
C SER A 66 -21.81 37.44 65.36
N GLU A 67 -21.78 36.16 65.81
CA GLU A 67 -21.12 34.83 65.58
C GLU A 67 -21.96 33.76 66.37
N GLU A 68 -21.82 32.43 66.35
CA GLU A 68 -20.94 31.48 65.61
C GLU A 68 -21.80 30.46 64.79
N SER A 69 -22.28 29.28 65.24
CA SER A 69 -22.06 28.47 66.46
C SER A 69 -22.35 26.96 66.22
N GLY A 70 -21.38 26.04 66.43
CA GLY A 70 -21.61 24.58 66.34
C GLY A 70 -20.38 23.66 66.37
N THR A 71 -19.75 23.46 67.54
CA THR A 71 -18.47 22.74 67.67
C THR A 71 -18.53 21.21 67.82
N ASP A 72 -17.68 20.51 67.05
CA ASP A 72 -16.74 19.44 67.44
C ASP A 72 -17.17 18.29 68.41
N SER A 73 -17.02 17.02 67.99
CA SER A 73 -15.94 16.14 68.54
C SER A 73 -16.07 14.61 68.30
N ARG A 74 -14.89 13.96 68.30
CA ARG A 74 -14.59 12.56 68.71
C ARG A 74 -15.38 11.39 68.08
N SER A 75 -14.87 10.71 67.05
CA SER A 75 -13.79 9.68 67.07
C SER A 75 -14.13 8.30 67.69
N THR A 76 -13.93 7.19 66.94
CA THR A 76 -12.73 6.31 67.08
C THR A 76 -12.79 4.93 66.36
N LYS A 77 -11.68 4.54 65.69
CA LYS A 77 -11.03 3.18 65.70
C LYS A 77 -11.80 2.00 65.00
N LYS A 78 -11.19 0.93 64.44
CA LYS A 78 -9.78 0.45 64.31
C LYS A 78 -9.60 -0.66 63.22
N LYS A 79 -8.52 -0.56 62.41
CA LYS A 79 -7.59 -1.63 61.92
C LYS A 79 -8.03 -2.80 60.99
N LYS A 80 -7.29 -2.94 59.86
CA LYS A 80 -6.74 -4.13 59.12
C LYS A 80 -5.65 -3.58 58.12
N LYS A 81 -4.78 -4.31 57.37
CA LYS A 81 -4.46 -5.77 57.25
C LYS A 81 -2.93 -6.08 57.46
N LYS A 82 -1.98 -5.88 56.50
CA LYS A 82 -0.53 -6.28 56.61
C LYS A 82 0.48 -5.70 55.56
N LYS A 83 1.81 -5.95 55.78
CA LYS A 83 3.02 -5.90 54.87
C LYS A 83 3.63 -4.50 54.57
N LYS A 84 4.93 -4.08 54.72
CA LYS A 84 6.22 -4.45 55.44
C LYS A 84 6.63 -3.24 56.37
N LYS A 85 7.73 -2.99 57.13
CA LYS A 85 9.07 -3.52 57.61
C LYS A 85 10.35 -3.51 56.70
N LYS A 86 11.61 -3.27 57.18
CA LYS A 86 12.24 -2.33 58.19
C LYS A 86 13.81 -2.51 58.35
N GLN A 87 14.56 -1.44 58.76
CA GLN A 87 15.85 -1.44 59.55
C GLN A 87 17.18 -2.00 58.92
N LYS A 88 18.41 -1.86 59.50
CA LYS A 88 19.21 -0.72 60.08
C LYS A 88 20.68 -1.13 60.48
N LYS A 89 21.70 -0.28 60.21
CA LYS A 89 23.01 -0.03 60.94
C LYS A 89 24.19 -1.07 61.01
N LYS A 90 25.35 -0.63 60.44
CA LYS A 90 26.75 -0.49 60.98
C LYS A 90 27.77 -1.68 61.22
N HIS A 91 28.97 -1.46 60.62
CA HIS A 91 30.36 -1.64 61.14
C HIS A 91 31.09 -3.00 61.25
N LYS A 92 31.95 -3.31 60.26
CA LYS A 92 33.37 -3.75 60.30
C LYS A 92 33.87 -3.84 58.83
N LYS A 93 35.14 -3.96 58.41
CA LYS A 93 36.50 -3.46 58.80
C LYS A 93 37.54 -4.51 58.35
N LYS A 94 38.47 -4.11 57.46
CA LYS A 94 39.73 -4.78 57.03
C LYS A 94 39.68 -6.01 56.08
N ARG A 95 40.50 -5.90 55.00
CA ARG A 95 41.49 -6.88 54.48
C ARG A 95 41.02 -8.14 53.73
N ASP A 96 41.80 -8.76 52.82
CA ASP A 96 43.17 -8.49 52.27
C ASP A 96 43.20 -8.78 50.72
N TYR A 97 44.41 -8.86 50.12
CA TYR A 97 44.91 -9.36 48.79
C TYR A 97 44.06 -10.40 47.99
N GLU A 98 44.27 -10.71 46.70
CA GLU A 98 45.39 -10.61 45.71
C GLU A 98 44.91 -9.95 44.36
N GLU A 99 45.73 -9.41 43.43
CA GLU A 99 46.55 -10.03 42.31
C GLU A 99 45.69 -10.89 41.34
N ASP A 100 45.76 -10.84 40.00
CA ASP A 100 46.76 -10.39 38.97
C ASP A 100 46.21 -9.28 38.02
N GLU A 101 46.97 -8.42 37.30
CA GLU A 101 47.88 -8.63 36.12
C GLU A 101 47.19 -9.35 34.91
N GLU A 102 47.37 -8.98 33.63
CA GLU A 102 48.31 -8.06 32.94
C GLU A 102 47.53 -6.85 32.32
N GLY A 103 48.11 -5.72 31.87
CA GLY A 103 49.45 -5.44 31.37
C GLY A 103 49.57 -5.78 29.87
N ASN A 104 50.36 -5.13 28.99
CA ASN A 104 51.10 -3.85 28.94
C ASN A 104 51.39 -3.62 27.42
N THR A 105 51.72 -2.47 26.80
CA THR A 105 52.18 -1.09 27.16
C THR A 105 51.89 -0.19 25.92
N SER A 106 52.19 1.11 25.74
CA SER A 106 52.89 2.17 26.51
C SER A 106 52.59 3.55 25.89
N ASP A 107 52.29 4.54 26.74
CA ASP A 107 52.89 5.89 26.86
C ASP A 107 52.95 6.84 25.62
N SER A 108 53.29 8.14 25.69
CA SER A 108 53.71 9.06 26.78
C SER A 108 53.24 10.50 26.38
N ASP A 109 53.24 11.57 27.19
CA ASP A 109 53.54 11.78 28.62
C ASP A 109 52.94 13.13 29.09
N SER A 110 53.02 13.39 30.39
CA SER A 110 53.19 14.71 31.03
C SER A 110 52.01 15.70 31.08
N SER A 111 51.61 15.98 32.32
CA SER A 111 51.20 17.30 32.79
C SER A 111 51.93 17.57 34.10
N PRO A 112 52.26 18.83 34.43
CA PRO A 112 52.08 19.26 35.81
C PRO A 112 51.32 20.58 35.95
N GLU A 113 50.30 20.54 36.81
CA GLU A 113 50.08 21.39 37.99
C GLU A 113 50.55 22.88 38.03
N ILE A 114 49.72 23.75 38.64
CA ILE A 114 49.92 24.32 40.01
C ILE A 114 48.94 25.51 40.26
N ARG A 115 48.07 25.38 41.28
CA ARG A 115 47.54 26.37 42.29
C ARG A 115 47.06 27.77 41.86
N GLU A 116 46.13 28.48 42.53
CA GLU A 116 45.22 28.26 43.70
C GLU A 116 44.06 29.31 43.59
N SER A 117 42.81 29.05 44.00
CA SER A 117 42.20 29.34 45.33
C SER A 117 42.30 30.80 45.81
N THR A 118 41.31 31.49 46.42
CA THR A 118 40.00 31.15 47.05
C THR A 118 39.01 32.34 47.02
N ALA A 119 37.71 32.11 47.33
CA ALA A 119 36.72 32.98 48.05
C ALA A 119 35.26 32.71 47.55
N THR A 120 34.45 31.81 48.13
CA THR A 120 33.60 31.93 49.35
C THR A 120 32.32 32.78 49.24
N GLU A 121 31.16 32.10 49.22
CA GLU A 121 29.87 32.46 49.87
C GLU A 121 29.03 33.65 49.31
N ARG A 122 27.67 33.67 49.35
CA ARG A 122 26.64 32.74 49.90
C ARG A 122 25.21 32.98 49.31
N VAL A 123 24.34 31.98 49.46
CA VAL A 123 22.85 32.04 49.61
C VAL A 123 21.95 32.45 48.41
N ALA A 124 21.34 31.41 47.81
CA ALA A 124 19.92 31.20 47.46
C ALA A 124 18.98 32.33 46.97
N ARG A 125 18.19 31.97 45.96
CA ARG A 125 16.73 31.71 46.14
C ARG A 125 16.22 30.64 45.17
N GLN A 126 15.14 29.96 45.57
CA GLN A 126 14.30 29.16 44.67
C GLN A 126 13.30 30.11 44.01
N ASP A 127 12.81 29.75 42.82
CA ASP A 127 11.39 29.98 42.52
C ASP A 127 10.86 28.90 41.58
N THR A 128 9.55 28.62 41.68
CA THR A 128 8.89 27.48 41.04
C THR A 128 8.02 27.90 39.86
N CYS A 129 8.16 27.22 38.72
CA CYS A 129 7.30 27.45 37.55
C CYS A 129 5.86 27.01 37.85
N VAL A 130 4.94 27.98 37.97
CA VAL A 130 3.50 27.74 38.12
C VAL A 130 2.85 27.69 36.74
N VAL A 131 2.19 26.57 36.42
CA VAL A 131 1.44 26.41 35.18
C VAL A 131 0.16 27.26 35.22
N LEU A 132 -0.01 28.13 34.23
CA LEU A 132 -1.29 28.78 33.93
C LEU A 132 -1.90 28.19 32.66
N PRO A 133 -3.19 27.80 32.66
CA PRO A 133 -3.82 27.14 31.52
C PRO A 133 -4.25 28.16 30.45
N GLY A 134 -3.57 28.16 29.30
CA GLY A 134 -3.98 28.94 28.14
C GLY A 134 -5.25 28.39 27.49
N ARG A 135 -6.41 28.97 27.82
CA ARG A 135 -7.63 28.83 27.01
C ARG A 135 -7.42 29.54 25.66
N GLY A 136 -7.15 28.77 24.60
CA GLY A 136 -7.26 29.26 23.23
C GLY A 136 -8.72 29.43 22.85
N ILE A 137 -9.21 30.67 22.85
CA ILE A 137 -10.52 31.03 22.29
C ILE A 137 -10.38 30.99 20.76
N TRP A 138 -11.24 30.21 20.09
CA TRP A 138 -11.31 30.15 18.63
C TRP A 138 -12.24 31.23 18.08
N LEU A 139 -12.04 31.66 16.82
CA LEU A 139 -12.75 32.82 16.27
C LEU A 139 -14.28 32.69 16.23
N ASP A 140 -14.82 31.46 16.26
CA ASP A 140 -16.27 31.22 16.22
C ASP A 140 -17.01 31.60 17.53
N GLU A 141 -16.29 31.86 18.63
CA GLU A 141 -16.88 32.37 19.88
C GLU A 141 -17.06 33.91 19.89
N ALA A 142 -16.53 34.63 18.89
CA ALA A 142 -16.58 36.10 18.82
C ALA A 142 -17.88 36.63 18.16
N GLN A 143 -19.01 36.52 18.86
CA GLN A 143 -20.28 37.10 18.39
C GLN A 143 -20.38 38.61 18.67
N SER A 144 -20.84 39.36 17.66
CA SER A 144 -21.05 40.82 17.60
C SER A 144 -19.79 41.70 17.69
N VAL A 145 -19.60 42.54 16.67
CA VAL A 145 -18.58 43.60 16.67
C VAL A 145 -19.11 44.78 17.47
N THR A 146 -18.42 45.10 18.56
CA THR A 146 -18.51 46.38 19.27
C THR A 146 -17.10 46.98 19.35
N GLU A 147 -17.01 48.31 19.42
CA GLU A 147 -15.88 49.07 18.82
C GLU A 147 -14.51 49.00 19.55
N GLU A 148 -14.34 48.16 20.57
CA GLU A 148 -13.12 48.09 21.41
C GLU A 148 -12.32 46.78 21.30
N THR A 149 -12.05 46.31 20.07
CA THR A 149 -11.14 45.15 19.84
C THR A 149 -9.66 45.52 19.65
N PHE A 150 -9.30 46.81 19.68
CA PHE A 150 -7.90 47.27 19.59
C PHE A 150 -7.29 47.62 20.95
N ARG A 151 -6.54 46.69 21.55
CA ARG A 151 -5.65 47.01 22.67
C ARG A 151 -4.33 47.58 22.16
N ILE A 152 -4.21 48.91 22.14
CA ILE A 152 -2.93 49.60 21.94
C ILE A 152 -2.06 49.36 23.17
N ASP A 153 -0.96 48.60 23.04
CA ASP A 153 0.03 48.54 24.09
C ASP A 153 0.74 49.91 24.21
N LYS A 154 0.78 50.42 25.44
CA LYS A 154 1.40 51.70 25.80
C LYS A 154 2.66 51.51 26.66
N LYS A 155 3.10 50.26 26.89
CA LYS A 155 4.38 49.98 27.53
C LYS A 155 5.46 49.81 26.46
N SER A 156 6.52 50.60 26.56
CA SER A 156 7.76 50.33 25.86
C SER A 156 8.34 49.00 26.34
N ASP A 157 8.69 48.12 25.40
CA ASP A 157 9.43 46.88 25.69
C ASP A 157 10.72 47.18 26.51
N PRO A 158 10.88 46.61 27.71
CA PRO A 158 12.07 46.81 28.53
C PRO A 158 13.38 46.40 27.84
N ALA A 159 13.38 45.38 26.98
CA ALA A 159 14.60 44.89 26.33
C ALA A 159 15.17 45.94 25.36
N ASN A 160 14.31 46.63 24.61
CA ASN A 160 14.71 47.76 23.77
C ASN A 160 15.32 48.92 24.57
N TRP A 161 14.94 49.11 25.83
CA TRP A 161 15.50 50.14 26.71
C TRP A 161 16.85 49.72 27.33
N GLU A 162 16.99 48.44 27.68
CA GLU A 162 18.23 47.87 28.25
C GLU A 162 19.37 47.84 27.21
N TYR A 163 19.09 47.36 25.98
CA TYR A 163 20.11 47.23 24.94
C TYR A 163 20.24 48.46 24.02
N LYS A 164 19.37 49.47 24.17
CA LYS A 164 19.24 50.65 23.28
C LYS A 164 19.04 50.30 21.80
N SER A 165 18.61 49.08 21.52
CA SER A 165 18.31 48.51 20.21
C SER A 165 17.49 47.23 20.41
N LEU A 166 16.91 46.70 19.34
CA LEU A 166 16.29 45.37 19.34
C LEU A 166 17.27 44.29 19.86
N TYR A 167 16.72 43.26 20.52
CA TYR A 167 17.52 42.21 21.13
C TYR A 167 18.35 41.44 20.08
N ARG A 168 19.62 41.19 20.39
CA ARG A 168 20.64 40.69 19.43
C ARG A 168 20.44 39.22 19.01
N GLY A 169 19.47 38.53 19.60
CA GLY A 169 18.97 37.23 19.14
C GLY A 169 18.02 37.34 17.95
N ASP A 170 17.13 38.34 17.97
CA ASP A 170 15.99 38.46 17.05
C ASP A 170 16.34 39.23 15.77
N ILE A 171 17.46 39.96 15.78
CA ILE A 171 18.01 40.61 14.59
C ILE A 171 18.65 39.57 13.66
N ALA A 172 18.00 39.27 12.54
CA ALA A 172 18.52 38.42 11.48
C ALA A 172 19.90 38.89 10.97
N ARG A 173 20.92 38.04 11.11
CA ARG A 173 22.34 38.41 10.85
C ARG A 173 22.75 38.26 9.38
N TYR A 174 22.42 39.25 8.56
CA TYR A 174 22.85 39.30 7.16
C TYR A 174 24.36 39.57 7.02
N LYS A 175 25.13 38.62 6.47
CA LYS A 175 26.50 38.85 5.98
C LYS A 175 26.43 39.39 4.54
N ARG A 176 26.70 40.69 4.34
CA ARG A 176 26.66 41.36 3.03
C ARG A 176 27.81 40.88 2.11
N LYS A 177 27.53 40.75 0.81
CA LYS A 177 28.53 40.64 -0.26
C LYS A 177 28.29 41.74 -1.29
N GLY A 178 29.26 42.63 -1.51
CA GLY A 178 29.23 43.68 -2.53
C GLY A 178 28.84 45.06 -2.00
N ASN A 179 29.42 46.11 -2.60
CA ASN A 179 29.40 47.47 -2.05
C ASN A 179 28.25 48.35 -2.58
N SER A 180 27.47 47.87 -3.56
CA SER A 180 26.29 48.53 -4.12
C SER A 180 24.99 47.88 -3.63
N CYS A 181 23.89 48.63 -3.62
CA CYS A 181 22.53 48.12 -3.39
C CYS A 181 21.76 48.07 -4.72
N LEU A 182 20.96 47.02 -4.94
CA LEU A 182 20.05 46.96 -6.08
C LEU A 182 18.99 48.07 -5.98
N GLY A 183 18.59 48.63 -7.13
CA GLY A 183 17.58 49.69 -7.25
C GLY A 183 18.09 51.13 -7.06
N ILE A 184 19.34 51.35 -6.61
CA ILE A 184 19.91 52.71 -6.46
C ILE A 184 20.56 53.16 -7.79
N ASN A 185 20.21 54.35 -8.28
CA ASN A 185 20.80 54.93 -9.48
C ASN A 185 22.23 55.46 -9.19
N PRO A 186 23.30 54.85 -9.75
CA PRO A 186 24.68 55.15 -9.37
C PRO A 186 25.17 56.54 -9.84
N LYS A 187 24.40 57.25 -10.67
CA LYS A 187 24.70 58.64 -11.09
C LYS A 187 24.01 59.69 -10.21
N LYS A 188 23.12 59.30 -9.29
CA LYS A 188 22.33 60.23 -8.45
C LYS A 188 22.48 59.99 -6.95
N GLN A 189 22.81 58.76 -6.53
CA GLN A 189 22.95 58.39 -5.12
C GLN A 189 24.12 57.43 -4.94
N GLN A 190 25.04 57.74 -4.01
CA GLN A 190 26.21 56.92 -3.69
C GLN A 190 26.27 56.74 -2.17
N ILE A 191 26.51 55.51 -1.72
CA ILE A 191 26.72 55.18 -0.30
C ILE A 191 28.11 54.54 -0.20
N ILE A 192 29.00 55.15 0.57
CA ILE A 192 30.39 54.71 0.73
C ILE A 192 30.54 54.08 2.12
N TRP A 193 30.96 52.81 2.14
CA TRP A 193 31.32 52.09 3.37
C TRP A 193 32.83 51.83 3.37
N GLN A 194 33.50 52.09 4.50
CA GLN A 194 34.95 51.91 4.65
C GLN A 194 35.24 50.61 5.42
N ASP A 195 35.82 49.61 4.76
CA ASP A 195 36.27 48.36 5.37
C ASP A 195 37.80 48.35 5.55
N THR A 196 38.27 48.02 6.76
CA THR A 196 39.71 48.06 7.11
C THR A 196 40.44 46.75 6.80
N LEU A 197 41.25 46.79 5.73
CA LEU A 197 42.52 46.07 5.52
C LEU A 197 42.66 44.57 5.93
N SER A 198 42.68 43.73 4.89
CA SER A 198 43.68 42.65 4.67
C SER A 198 43.70 41.37 5.54
N LYS A 199 43.73 40.21 4.85
CA LYS A 199 44.33 38.95 5.34
C LYS A 199 45.10 38.25 4.19
N LYS A 200 46.13 37.48 4.55
CA LYS A 200 47.09 36.86 3.61
C LYS A 200 46.48 35.67 2.84
N LYS A 201 47.01 35.41 1.64
CA LYS A 201 46.67 34.22 0.83
C LYS A 201 47.14 32.92 1.50
N GLN A 202 46.36 31.85 1.39
CA GLN A 202 46.81 30.46 1.53
C GLN A 202 46.63 29.72 0.19
N PRO A 203 47.38 28.62 -0.06
CA PRO A 203 47.32 27.90 -1.32
C PRO A 203 45.99 27.15 -1.50
N GLN A 204 45.38 27.26 -2.68
CA GLN A 204 44.16 26.53 -3.01
C GLN A 204 44.46 25.05 -3.25
N ARG A 205 43.85 24.15 -2.47
CA ARG A 205 43.58 22.79 -2.95
C ARG A 205 42.62 22.89 -4.15
N LYS A 206 42.83 22.09 -5.20
CA LYS A 206 41.87 21.99 -6.32
C LYS A 206 40.52 21.54 -5.76
N ILE A 207 39.48 22.35 -5.99
CA ILE A 207 38.10 21.97 -5.71
C ILE A 207 37.69 20.97 -6.80
N GLU A 208 37.43 19.73 -6.41
CA GLU A 208 36.80 18.77 -7.33
C GLU A 208 35.39 19.27 -7.70
N ARG A 209 35.07 19.24 -8.99
CA ARG A 209 33.73 19.61 -9.45
C ARG A 209 32.74 18.55 -8.99
N TYR A 210 31.51 18.94 -8.65
CA TYR A 210 30.48 18.06 -8.09
C TYR A 210 30.09 16.85 -8.99
N PHE A 211 30.55 16.83 -10.24
CA PHE A 211 30.36 15.77 -11.21
C PHE A 211 31.60 14.88 -11.45
N THR A 212 32.67 14.98 -10.63
CA THR A 212 33.75 13.99 -10.65
C THR A 212 33.24 12.61 -10.24
N LYS A 213 33.78 11.52 -10.83
CA LYS A 213 33.36 10.14 -10.51
C LYS A 213 33.43 9.86 -8.98
N SER A 214 34.41 10.43 -8.29
CA SER A 214 34.58 10.47 -6.82
C SER A 214 33.42 11.15 -6.08
N THR A 215 33.09 12.41 -6.41
CA THR A 215 31.98 13.14 -5.74
C THR A 215 30.63 12.48 -6.01
N VAL A 216 30.45 11.94 -7.21
CA VAL A 216 29.24 11.21 -7.61
C VAL A 216 29.13 9.87 -6.85
N GLN A 217 30.24 9.17 -6.57
CA GLN A 217 30.24 7.99 -5.69
C GLN A 217 29.87 8.33 -4.23
N LEU A 218 30.36 9.45 -3.69
CA LEU A 218 29.94 9.93 -2.36
C LEU A 218 28.44 10.23 -2.29
N LEU A 219 27.85 10.79 -3.36
CA LEU A 219 26.39 11.01 -3.48
C LEU A 219 25.58 9.73 -3.78
N ARG A 220 26.22 8.57 -4.02
CA ARG A 220 25.56 7.27 -4.24
C ARG A 220 25.48 6.39 -2.99
N ALA A 221 26.24 6.70 -1.94
CA ALA A 221 26.03 6.11 -0.63
C ALA A 221 24.61 6.44 -0.10
N LYS A 222 24.17 5.76 0.97
CA LYS A 222 23.07 6.32 1.78
C LYS A 222 23.52 7.69 2.30
N ALA A 223 22.57 8.61 2.49
CA ALA A 223 22.85 9.98 2.94
C ALA A 223 23.23 10.01 4.43
N ASP A 224 24.41 9.46 4.74
CA ASP A 224 25.02 9.56 6.06
C ASP A 224 25.38 11.04 6.33
N PHE A 225 25.17 11.45 7.58
CA PHE A 225 25.01 12.85 7.99
C PHE A 225 26.09 13.81 7.46
N VAL A 226 25.68 14.75 6.60
CA VAL A 226 26.52 15.89 6.19
C VAL A 226 26.57 16.91 7.33
N SER A 227 27.44 16.65 8.31
CA SER A 227 27.76 17.62 9.37
C SER A 227 28.42 18.85 8.73
N CYS A 228 27.65 19.95 8.62
CA CYS A 228 28.03 21.11 7.82
C CYS A 228 29.03 22.02 8.56
N LYS A 229 30.31 21.63 8.60
CA LYS A 229 31.39 22.53 9.06
C LYS A 229 31.63 23.64 8.03
N GLU A 230 31.39 24.89 8.43
CA GLU A 230 31.53 26.07 7.57
C GLU A 230 32.90 26.13 6.86
N SER A 231 32.89 26.11 5.52
CA SER A 231 34.06 26.53 4.72
C SER A 231 33.59 27.24 3.44
N ALA A 232 33.67 28.57 3.47
CA ALA A 232 33.08 29.42 2.43
C ALA A 232 34.09 29.78 1.33
N SER A 233 33.93 29.23 0.13
CA SER A 233 34.53 29.76 -1.10
C SER A 233 33.82 29.29 -2.37
N ARG A 234 32.98 30.17 -2.94
CA ARG A 234 32.56 30.13 -4.35
C ARG A 234 32.65 31.54 -4.93
N ASN A 235 33.32 31.64 -6.07
CA ASN A 235 33.43 32.87 -6.87
C ASN A 235 32.14 33.09 -7.67
N ALA A 236 31.87 34.33 -8.05
CA ALA A 236 30.85 34.63 -9.06
C ALA A 236 31.39 34.34 -10.48
N GLY A 237 30.50 33.98 -11.39
CA GLY A 237 30.83 33.69 -12.79
C GLY A 237 29.60 33.31 -13.63
N ASP A 238 28.72 32.46 -13.07
CA ASP A 238 27.60 31.87 -13.82
C ASP A 238 26.26 32.55 -13.50
N PHE A 239 25.96 33.67 -14.16
CA PHE A 239 24.60 34.21 -14.28
C PHE A 239 24.33 34.62 -15.73
N ILE A 240 23.14 34.28 -16.23
CA ILE A 240 22.68 34.67 -17.56
C ILE A 240 22.26 36.16 -17.49
N PRO A 241 22.77 37.05 -18.35
CA PRO A 241 22.26 38.40 -18.43
C PRO A 241 20.84 38.38 -19.02
N VAL A 242 19.88 38.94 -18.28
CA VAL A 242 18.60 39.34 -18.88
C VAL A 242 18.89 40.60 -19.69
N LEU A 243 18.45 40.62 -20.95
CA LEU A 243 18.51 41.81 -21.79
C LEU A 243 17.39 42.77 -21.34
N ASP A 244 17.75 44.00 -20.99
CA ASP A 244 16.77 45.07 -20.83
C ASP A 244 16.13 45.37 -22.18
N PRO A 245 14.78 45.43 -22.29
CA PRO A 245 14.10 45.88 -23.49
C PRO A 245 14.14 47.42 -23.55
N ASP A 246 15.15 47.96 -24.23
CA ASP A 246 15.15 49.39 -24.60
C ASP A 246 13.90 49.73 -25.42
N MET A 247 13.26 50.86 -25.06
CA MET A 247 11.96 51.26 -25.59
C MET A 247 12.10 52.11 -26.86
N ASP A 248 11.54 51.63 -27.97
CA ASP A 248 11.13 52.48 -29.11
C ASP A 248 9.98 51.82 -29.89
N GLY A 249 8.89 52.56 -30.14
CA GLY A 249 7.84 52.18 -31.11
C GLY A 249 6.42 51.83 -30.59
N VAL A 250 5.56 52.85 -30.52
CA VAL A 250 4.09 52.80 -30.77
C VAL A 250 3.18 51.95 -29.85
N VAL A 251 2.81 52.56 -28.71
CA VAL A 251 1.44 52.72 -28.15
C VAL A 251 0.32 51.73 -28.56
N SER A 252 -0.13 50.92 -27.60
CA SER A 252 -1.54 50.81 -27.11
C SER A 252 -1.64 49.71 -26.05
N SER A 253 -2.20 49.88 -24.85
CA SER A 253 -2.79 51.06 -24.19
C SER A 253 -2.68 50.91 -22.67
N SER A 254 -2.27 51.94 -21.93
CA SER A 254 -2.35 51.99 -20.47
C SER A 254 -3.08 53.24 -19.99
N GLY A 255 -3.77 53.14 -18.85
CA GLY A 255 -4.45 54.28 -18.23
C GLY A 255 -3.46 55.35 -17.73
N PRO A 256 -3.94 56.57 -17.45
CA PRO A 256 -3.09 57.64 -16.93
C PRO A 256 -2.48 57.24 -15.59
N ILE A 257 -1.15 57.34 -15.47
CA ILE A 257 -0.43 57.08 -14.22
C ILE A 257 -0.76 58.21 -13.24
N SER A 258 -1.69 57.94 -12.31
CA SER A 258 -1.99 58.84 -11.21
C SER A 258 -1.17 58.50 -9.96
N TRP A 259 -1.12 59.43 -9.01
CA TRP A 259 -0.35 59.27 -7.77
C TRP A 259 -0.79 58.06 -6.93
N VAL A 260 -1.99 57.51 -7.17
CA VAL A 260 -2.56 56.36 -6.46
C VAL A 260 -2.42 55.04 -7.24
N ASN A 261 -1.94 55.07 -8.49
CA ASN A 261 -1.56 53.88 -9.27
C ASN A 261 -0.16 54.04 -9.91
N PRO A 262 0.91 54.27 -9.11
CA PRO A 262 2.24 54.62 -9.62
C PRO A 262 2.96 53.51 -10.39
N LEU A 263 2.39 52.30 -10.42
CA LEU A 263 2.90 51.14 -11.16
C LEU A 263 2.00 50.71 -12.34
N GLY A 264 0.85 51.35 -12.53
CA GLY A 264 -0.11 51.00 -13.59
C GLY A 264 -0.74 49.61 -13.47
N VAL A 265 -0.76 49.02 -12.26
CA VAL A 265 -1.21 47.64 -12.02
C VAL A 265 -2.71 47.57 -11.70
N TYR A 266 -3.28 48.62 -11.11
CA TYR A 266 -4.72 48.67 -10.83
C TYR A 266 -5.52 49.01 -12.09
N ASP A 267 -6.71 48.43 -12.21
CA ASP A 267 -7.67 48.74 -13.27
C ASP A 267 -8.40 50.08 -13.03
N SER A 268 -9.13 50.55 -14.04
CA SER A 268 -9.74 51.88 -14.04
C SER A 268 -10.74 52.10 -12.90
N SER A 269 -11.51 51.07 -12.54
CA SER A 269 -12.45 51.03 -11.42
C SER A 269 -11.70 51.16 -10.08
N THR A 270 -10.70 50.31 -9.83
CA THR A 270 -9.91 50.37 -8.58
C THR A 270 -9.15 51.69 -8.47
N ALA A 271 -8.60 52.22 -9.57
CA ALA A 271 -7.92 53.52 -9.57
C ALA A 271 -8.88 54.68 -9.26
N LEU A 272 -10.09 54.71 -9.82
CA LEU A 272 -11.10 55.72 -9.52
C LEU A 272 -11.65 55.61 -8.09
N TRP A 273 -11.77 54.39 -7.55
CA TRP A 273 -12.11 54.16 -6.15
C TRP A 273 -11.03 54.70 -5.20
N LEU A 274 -9.76 54.40 -5.48
CA LEU A 274 -8.60 54.91 -4.73
C LEU A 274 -8.44 56.44 -4.82
N GLU A 275 -8.93 57.08 -5.89
CA GLU A 275 -9.03 58.54 -6.01
C GLU A 275 -10.27 59.15 -5.32
N GLY A 276 -11.10 58.36 -4.64
CA GLY A 276 -12.31 58.83 -3.96
C GLY A 276 -13.45 59.21 -4.92
N LYS A 277 -13.43 58.70 -6.15
CA LYS A 277 -14.40 59.01 -7.23
C LYS A 277 -15.21 57.79 -7.68
N GLY A 278 -15.12 56.67 -6.96
CA GLY A 278 -15.95 55.50 -7.21
C GLY A 278 -17.43 55.82 -6.94
N GLY A 279 -18.24 55.87 -8.01
CA GLY A 279 -19.69 55.92 -7.88
C GLY A 279 -20.27 54.57 -7.44
N PRO A 280 -21.51 54.52 -6.93
CA PRO A 280 -22.15 53.26 -6.58
C PRO A 280 -22.42 52.44 -7.85
N GLU A 281 -21.80 51.26 -7.94
CA GLU A 281 -22.09 50.32 -9.02
C GLU A 281 -23.48 49.72 -8.84
N TYR A 282 -24.39 50.06 -9.76
CA TYR A 282 -25.62 49.29 -9.94
C TYR A 282 -25.26 47.95 -10.56
N GLU A 283 -24.98 46.94 -9.73
CA GLU A 283 -24.91 45.55 -10.17
C GLU A 283 -26.19 45.19 -10.90
N THR A 284 -26.12 45.14 -12.24
CA THR A 284 -27.22 44.67 -13.07
C THR A 284 -27.18 43.15 -13.01
N ILE A 285 -27.74 42.59 -11.93
CA ILE A 285 -27.86 41.15 -11.70
C ILE A 285 -28.72 40.57 -12.83
N GLN A 286 -28.07 40.10 -13.88
CA GLN A 286 -28.69 39.20 -14.85
C GLN A 286 -28.88 37.85 -14.14
N PRO A 287 -30.12 37.34 -13.97
CA PRO A 287 -30.34 36.05 -13.35
C PRO A 287 -29.82 34.95 -14.30
N VAL A 288 -28.65 34.40 -14.00
CA VAL A 288 -28.04 33.32 -14.78
C VAL A 288 -28.91 32.07 -14.64
N PRO A 289 -29.54 31.54 -15.71
CA PRO A 289 -30.55 30.49 -15.60
C PRO A 289 -29.91 29.10 -15.43
N ARG A 290 -29.32 28.82 -14.26
CA ARG A 290 -28.75 27.51 -13.92
C ARG A 290 -29.81 26.54 -13.39
N ASP A 291 -30.69 26.98 -12.51
CA ASP A 291 -31.67 26.11 -11.83
C ASP A 291 -32.66 25.47 -12.81
N ASN A 292 -33.11 26.24 -13.82
CA ASN A 292 -33.96 25.75 -14.91
C ASN A 292 -33.31 24.58 -15.70
N ASN A 293 -31.98 24.54 -15.80
CA ASN A 293 -31.26 23.47 -16.50
C ASN A 293 -31.37 22.14 -15.73
N ILE A 294 -31.37 22.21 -14.39
CA ILE A 294 -31.43 21.03 -13.53
C ILE A 294 -32.82 20.41 -13.53
N LEU A 295 -33.88 21.23 -13.42
CA LEU A 295 -35.26 20.76 -13.55
C LEU A 295 -35.54 20.23 -14.96
N ALA A 296 -35.07 20.91 -16.01
CA ALA A 296 -35.18 20.41 -17.39
C ALA A 296 -34.47 19.05 -17.59
N LYS A 297 -33.34 18.79 -16.91
CA LYS A 297 -32.70 17.46 -16.90
C LYS A 297 -33.55 16.41 -16.19
N VAL A 298 -34.16 16.73 -15.04
CA VAL A 298 -35.11 15.82 -14.37
C VAL A 298 -36.29 15.50 -15.29
N GLU A 299 -36.81 16.49 -16.02
CA GLU A 299 -37.88 16.29 -17.00
C GLU A 299 -37.45 15.47 -18.22
N ASP A 300 -36.24 15.69 -18.75
CA ASP A 300 -35.66 14.91 -19.86
C ASP A 300 -35.43 13.45 -19.46
N TYR A 301 -34.83 13.16 -18.30
CA TYR A 301 -34.75 11.80 -17.77
C TYR A 301 -36.15 11.18 -17.60
N ASN A 302 -37.10 11.89 -16.96
CA ASN A 302 -38.48 11.40 -16.83
C ASN A 302 -39.20 11.23 -18.18
N LYS A 303 -38.82 11.97 -19.23
CA LYS A 303 -39.35 11.80 -20.59
C LYS A 303 -38.76 10.55 -21.23
N ARG A 304 -37.43 10.42 -21.28
CA ARG A 304 -36.73 9.26 -21.86
C ARG A 304 -37.11 7.95 -21.16
N LEU A 305 -37.27 7.95 -19.84
CA LEU A 305 -37.76 6.79 -19.07
C LEU A 305 -39.23 6.42 -19.34
N ARG A 306 -40.03 7.32 -19.90
CA ARG A 306 -41.38 7.01 -20.41
C ARG A 306 -41.36 6.50 -21.86
N GLU A 307 -40.40 6.96 -22.65
CA GLU A 307 -40.23 6.60 -24.07
C GLU A 307 -39.46 5.28 -24.25
N CYS A 308 -38.55 4.95 -23.32
CA CYS A 308 -37.77 3.70 -23.28
C CYS A 308 -37.70 3.13 -21.83
N PRO A 309 -38.81 2.61 -21.26
CA PRO A 309 -38.82 2.08 -19.89
C PRO A 309 -37.89 0.87 -19.66
N SER A 310 -37.45 0.21 -20.73
CA SER A 310 -36.56 -0.95 -20.72
C SER A 310 -35.06 -0.60 -20.68
N ASP A 311 -34.70 0.69 -20.70
CA ASP A 311 -33.29 1.12 -20.69
C ASP A 311 -32.73 1.13 -19.26
N ILE A 312 -32.08 0.03 -18.89
CA ILE A 312 -31.42 -0.18 -17.59
C ILE A 312 -30.37 0.91 -17.32
N GLN A 313 -29.59 1.29 -18.32
CA GLN A 313 -28.52 2.27 -18.18
C GLN A 313 -29.10 3.66 -17.88
N LEU A 314 -30.19 4.04 -18.55
CA LEU A 314 -30.85 5.32 -18.35
C LEU A 314 -31.56 5.41 -16.98
N TRP A 315 -32.07 4.29 -16.45
CA TRP A 315 -32.50 4.21 -15.04
C TRP A 315 -31.32 4.40 -14.07
N MET A 316 -30.18 3.75 -14.30
CA MET A 316 -28.99 3.85 -13.45
C MET A 316 -28.37 5.27 -13.48
N GLU A 317 -28.35 5.93 -14.64
CA GLU A 317 -27.99 7.34 -14.76
C GLU A 317 -28.94 8.25 -13.98
N PHE A 318 -30.25 8.03 -14.06
CA PHE A 318 -31.21 8.85 -13.32
C PHE A 318 -31.09 8.68 -11.79
N VAL A 319 -30.69 7.49 -11.33
CA VAL A 319 -30.35 7.22 -9.91
C VAL A 319 -29.07 7.94 -9.50
N SER A 320 -28.00 7.92 -10.31
CA SER A 320 -26.73 8.59 -9.99
C SER A 320 -26.85 10.12 -10.06
N PHE A 321 -27.68 10.64 -10.97
CA PHE A 321 -27.98 12.08 -11.08
C PHE A 321 -28.58 12.66 -9.79
N GLN A 322 -29.27 11.87 -8.96
CA GLN A 322 -29.78 12.33 -7.67
C GLN A 322 -28.64 12.78 -6.72
N ASP A 323 -27.44 12.21 -6.84
CA ASP A 323 -26.28 12.65 -6.05
C ASP A 323 -25.71 13.99 -6.53
N GLU A 324 -25.95 14.39 -7.78
CA GLU A 324 -25.57 15.73 -8.26
C GLU A 324 -26.51 16.81 -7.70
N LEU A 325 -27.80 16.49 -7.55
CA LEU A 325 -28.81 17.40 -6.98
C LEU A 325 -28.48 17.82 -5.54
N VAL A 326 -27.95 16.90 -4.73
CA VAL A 326 -27.66 17.14 -3.29
C VAL A 326 -26.27 17.74 -3.05
N LYS A 327 -25.38 17.73 -4.06
CA LYS A 327 -24.04 18.35 -3.97
C LYS A 327 -24.04 19.87 -4.19
N GLN A 328 -25.18 20.49 -4.49
CA GLN A 328 -25.29 21.94 -4.69
C GLN A 328 -25.73 22.66 -3.41
N PRO A 329 -25.15 23.84 -3.08
CA PRO A 329 -25.57 24.60 -1.90
C PRO A 329 -26.99 25.14 -2.06
N SER A 330 -27.90 24.77 -1.17
CA SER A 330 -29.20 25.43 -1.06
C SER A 330 -29.03 26.86 -0.56
N MET A 331 -29.49 27.83 -1.37
CA MET A 331 -29.35 29.27 -1.11
C MET A 331 -30.05 29.76 0.17
N TYR A 332 -30.85 28.90 0.83
CA TYR A 332 -31.66 29.24 2.01
C TYR A 332 -31.15 28.63 3.34
N SER A 333 -30.05 27.87 3.35
CA SER A 333 -29.54 27.21 4.56
C SER A 333 -28.63 28.13 5.38
N THR A 334 -29.19 29.15 6.04
CA THR A 334 -28.45 30.09 6.92
C THR A 334 -28.97 30.09 8.36
N SER A 335 -29.24 28.90 8.92
CA SER A 335 -29.70 28.72 10.31
C SER A 335 -28.97 27.55 11.00
N LYS A 336 -28.76 27.67 12.31
CA LYS A 336 -27.92 26.76 13.13
C LYS A 336 -28.59 25.39 13.40
N GLY A 337 -28.89 24.63 12.34
CA GLY A 337 -29.53 23.30 12.38
C GLY A 337 -28.93 22.31 11.38
N GLU A 338 -27.70 22.56 10.93
CA GLU A 338 -27.09 21.95 9.74
C GLU A 338 -27.00 20.41 9.80
N LEU A 339 -26.67 19.85 10.97
CA LEU A 339 -26.36 18.41 11.09
C LEU A 339 -27.61 17.51 11.06
N GLU A 340 -28.76 18.01 11.52
CA GLU A 340 -30.04 17.30 11.41
C GLU A 340 -30.69 17.52 10.04
N SER A 341 -30.61 18.74 9.50
CA SER A 341 -31.04 19.05 8.13
C SER A 341 -30.29 18.18 7.11
N HIS A 342 -28.97 18.06 7.23
CA HIS A 342 -28.16 17.24 6.33
C HIS A 342 -28.52 15.75 6.43
N ARG A 343 -28.62 15.18 7.65
CA ARG A 343 -29.06 13.79 7.85
C ARG A 343 -30.43 13.50 7.26
N THR A 344 -31.37 14.44 7.42
CA THR A 344 -32.73 14.33 6.86
C THR A 344 -32.70 14.39 5.33
N SER A 345 -31.87 15.28 4.76
CA SER A 345 -31.69 15.38 3.30
C SER A 345 -31.09 14.12 2.67
N VAL A 346 -30.14 13.47 3.36
CA VAL A 346 -29.51 12.21 2.92
C VAL A 346 -30.52 11.06 2.96
N LYS A 347 -31.31 10.94 4.04
CA LYS A 347 -32.39 9.94 4.12
C LYS A 347 -33.41 10.13 2.98
N LEU A 348 -33.88 11.36 2.76
CA LEU A 348 -34.84 11.68 1.68
C LEU A 348 -34.26 11.46 0.27
N LEU A 349 -32.95 11.67 0.07
CA LEU A 349 -32.26 11.33 -1.18
C LEU A 349 -32.31 9.83 -1.46
N LEU A 350 -32.02 9.02 -0.45
CA LEU A 350 -31.93 7.58 -0.59
C LEU A 350 -33.33 6.93 -0.70
N GLU A 351 -34.33 7.44 0.01
CA GLU A 351 -35.74 7.07 -0.19
C GLU A 351 -36.22 7.37 -1.63
N LYS A 352 -35.84 8.52 -2.21
CA LYS A 352 -36.13 8.84 -3.63
C LYS A 352 -35.44 7.87 -4.58
N LYS A 353 -34.15 7.60 -4.38
CA LYS A 353 -33.38 6.62 -5.18
C LYS A 353 -33.99 5.22 -5.08
N LEU A 354 -34.43 4.80 -3.89
CA LEU A 354 -35.11 3.52 -3.68
C LEU A 354 -36.41 3.44 -4.49
N ALA A 355 -37.26 4.48 -4.44
CA ALA A 355 -38.51 4.53 -5.22
C ALA A 355 -38.27 4.53 -6.74
N ILE A 356 -37.19 5.16 -7.22
CA ILE A 356 -36.77 5.07 -8.63
C ILE A 356 -36.35 3.64 -8.99
N LEU A 357 -35.57 2.98 -8.13
CA LEU A 357 -35.11 1.60 -8.33
C LEU A 357 -36.24 0.57 -8.25
N GLU A 358 -37.23 0.74 -7.36
CA GLU A 358 -38.38 -0.16 -7.32
C GLU A 358 -39.19 -0.08 -8.61
N ARG A 359 -39.49 1.14 -9.09
CA ARG A 359 -40.17 1.34 -10.37
C ARG A 359 -39.36 0.83 -11.58
N SER A 360 -38.03 0.92 -11.53
CA SER A 360 -37.19 0.37 -12.60
C SER A 360 -37.20 -1.16 -12.61
N ILE A 361 -37.28 -1.81 -11.44
CA ILE A 361 -37.42 -3.27 -11.28
C ILE A 361 -38.83 -3.75 -11.67
N GLU A 362 -39.89 -3.00 -11.33
CA GLU A 362 -41.26 -3.26 -11.83
C GLU A 362 -41.31 -3.24 -13.37
N SER A 363 -40.58 -2.31 -13.98
CA SER A 363 -40.46 -2.18 -15.44
C SER A 363 -39.54 -3.24 -16.06
N ASN A 364 -38.56 -3.77 -15.30
CA ASN A 364 -37.50 -4.66 -15.77
C ASN A 364 -37.26 -5.84 -14.79
N PRO A 365 -38.25 -6.71 -14.55
CA PRO A 365 -38.18 -7.74 -13.50
C PRO A 365 -37.09 -8.80 -13.74
N GLY A 366 -36.54 -8.89 -14.97
CA GLY A 366 -35.41 -9.76 -15.30
C GLY A 366 -34.02 -9.20 -14.93
N SER A 367 -33.87 -7.89 -14.72
CA SER A 367 -32.55 -7.27 -14.48
C SER A 367 -31.97 -7.67 -13.11
N THR A 368 -30.79 -8.28 -13.09
CA THR A 368 -30.02 -8.51 -11.86
C THR A 368 -29.32 -7.23 -11.39
N GLU A 369 -28.90 -6.37 -12.32
CA GLU A 369 -28.19 -5.10 -12.04
C GLU A 369 -29.04 -4.11 -11.23
N LEU A 370 -30.30 -3.88 -11.62
CA LEU A 370 -31.19 -2.97 -10.88
C LEU A 370 -31.50 -3.50 -9.47
N LYS A 371 -31.62 -4.83 -9.31
CA LYS A 371 -31.81 -5.49 -8.01
C LYS A 371 -30.56 -5.37 -7.13
N LEU A 372 -29.37 -5.51 -7.71
CA LEU A 372 -28.09 -5.27 -7.04
C LEU A 372 -27.92 -3.81 -6.62
N ALA A 373 -28.32 -2.85 -7.45
CA ALA A 373 -28.33 -1.43 -7.09
C ALA A 373 -29.29 -1.14 -5.93
N LYS A 374 -30.48 -1.76 -5.92
CA LYS A 374 -31.39 -1.69 -4.77
C LYS A 374 -30.77 -2.30 -3.50
N LEU A 375 -30.15 -3.47 -3.58
CA LEU A 375 -29.53 -4.12 -2.41
C LEU A 375 -28.38 -3.27 -1.82
N LYS A 376 -27.52 -2.70 -2.67
CA LYS A 376 -26.45 -1.78 -2.23
C LYS A 376 -26.99 -0.51 -1.55
N LEU A 377 -28.13 0.01 -2.00
CA LEU A 377 -28.78 1.16 -1.35
C LEU A 377 -29.45 0.77 -0.02
N CYS A 378 -30.09 -0.41 0.03
CA CYS A 378 -30.71 -0.91 1.26
C CYS A 378 -29.69 -1.19 2.38
N GLU A 379 -28.41 -1.40 2.05
CA GLU A 379 -27.28 -1.54 3.00
C GLU A 379 -27.16 -0.34 3.96
N GLU A 380 -27.58 0.86 3.54
CA GLU A 380 -27.56 2.07 4.39
C GLU A 380 -28.73 2.16 5.39
N PHE A 381 -29.75 1.29 5.29
CA PHE A 381 -31.01 1.41 6.07
C PHE A 381 -31.51 0.13 6.73
N TRP A 382 -31.19 -1.04 6.17
CA TRP A 382 -31.73 -2.31 6.63
C TRP A 382 -30.73 -3.04 7.52
N GLU A 383 -31.24 -3.67 8.58
CA GLU A 383 -30.43 -4.59 9.38
C GLU A 383 -29.98 -5.78 8.53
N ALA A 384 -28.74 -6.24 8.78
CA ALA A 384 -28.13 -7.37 8.08
C ALA A 384 -29.04 -8.61 7.91
N PRO A 385 -29.84 -9.05 8.91
CA PRO A 385 -30.72 -10.22 8.75
C PRO A 385 -31.90 -10.01 7.78
N ALA A 386 -32.30 -8.75 7.51
CA ALA A 386 -33.30 -8.42 6.50
C ALA A 386 -32.67 -8.39 5.11
N LEU A 387 -31.54 -7.70 4.96
CA LEU A 387 -30.79 -7.62 3.71
C LEU A 387 -30.33 -9.00 3.21
N LEU A 388 -29.86 -9.86 4.12
CA LEU A 388 -29.48 -11.25 3.85
C LEU A 388 -30.64 -12.10 3.31
N LYS A 389 -31.90 -11.84 3.71
CA LYS A 389 -33.07 -12.55 3.16
C LYS A 389 -33.37 -12.14 1.72
N GLU A 390 -33.25 -10.86 1.37
CA GLU A 390 -33.43 -10.41 -0.02
C GLU A 390 -32.28 -10.87 -0.92
N TRP A 391 -31.04 -10.92 -0.42
CA TRP A 391 -29.92 -11.58 -1.11
C TRP A 391 -30.19 -13.07 -1.36
N GLN A 392 -30.68 -13.81 -0.37
CA GLN A 392 -31.00 -15.24 -0.52
C GLN A 392 -32.13 -15.47 -1.54
N LYS A 393 -33.15 -14.61 -1.57
CA LYS A 393 -34.18 -14.62 -2.62
C LYS A 393 -33.58 -14.34 -4.01
N LEU A 394 -32.69 -13.35 -4.13
CA LEU A 394 -32.09 -12.99 -5.41
C LEU A 394 -31.22 -14.13 -5.98
N ILE A 395 -30.41 -14.78 -5.12
CA ILE A 395 -29.61 -15.96 -5.45
C ILE A 395 -30.51 -17.15 -5.82
N PHE A 396 -31.61 -17.38 -5.10
CA PHE A 396 -32.57 -18.45 -5.42
C PHE A 396 -33.26 -18.26 -6.78
N LEU A 397 -33.46 -17.01 -7.22
CA LEU A 397 -34.04 -16.67 -8.52
C LEU A 397 -33.03 -16.70 -9.69
N HIS A 398 -31.72 -16.67 -9.41
CA HIS A 398 -30.66 -16.66 -10.41
C HIS A 398 -29.46 -17.53 -9.98
N PRO A 399 -29.68 -18.84 -9.69
CA PRO A 399 -28.66 -19.72 -9.12
C PRO A 399 -27.48 -20.01 -10.06
N ASN A 400 -27.64 -19.73 -11.35
CA ASN A 400 -26.62 -19.87 -12.40
C ASN A 400 -25.77 -18.60 -12.64
N ASP A 401 -26.09 -17.46 -12.01
CA ASP A 401 -25.29 -16.23 -12.10
C ASP A 401 -24.12 -16.26 -11.10
N SER A 402 -22.96 -16.70 -11.57
CA SER A 402 -21.72 -16.77 -10.80
C SER A 402 -21.18 -15.40 -10.37
N GLN A 403 -21.48 -14.30 -11.08
CA GLN A 403 -21.09 -12.95 -10.65
C GLN A 403 -21.99 -12.43 -9.53
N LEU A 404 -23.27 -12.77 -9.55
CA LEU A 404 -24.20 -12.54 -8.45
C LEU A 404 -23.78 -13.33 -7.21
N TRP A 405 -23.38 -14.60 -7.36
CA TRP A 405 -22.79 -15.39 -6.28
C TRP A 405 -21.54 -14.73 -5.68
N GLN A 406 -20.58 -14.26 -6.49
CA GLN A 406 -19.39 -13.54 -5.98
C GLN A 406 -19.78 -12.31 -5.16
N LYS A 407 -20.76 -11.52 -5.60
CA LYS A 407 -21.26 -10.34 -4.88
C LYS A 407 -21.98 -10.72 -3.56
N TYR A 408 -22.72 -11.82 -3.54
CA TYR A 408 -23.38 -12.34 -2.34
C TYR A 408 -22.39 -12.94 -1.33
N LEU A 409 -21.39 -13.69 -1.78
CA LEU A 409 -20.29 -14.20 -0.96
C LEU A 409 -19.57 -13.03 -0.29
N LEU A 410 -19.25 -11.99 -1.05
CA LEU A 410 -18.60 -10.77 -0.55
C LEU A 410 -19.43 -10.01 0.48
N PHE A 411 -20.75 -9.92 0.30
CA PHE A 411 -21.66 -9.37 1.30
C PHE A 411 -21.65 -10.20 2.60
N CYS A 412 -21.79 -11.53 2.50
CA CYS A 412 -21.72 -12.43 3.65
C CYS A 412 -20.38 -12.33 4.40
N GLN A 413 -19.28 -12.24 3.65
CA GLN A 413 -17.92 -12.16 4.17
C GLN A 413 -17.63 -10.79 4.82
N GLY A 414 -18.20 -9.69 4.32
CA GLY A 414 -18.03 -8.35 4.92
C GLY A 414 -18.84 -8.10 6.18
N GLN A 415 -19.98 -8.76 6.36
CA GLN A 415 -20.97 -8.37 7.38
C GLN A 415 -20.67 -8.93 8.79
N PHE A 416 -19.80 -8.25 9.55
CA PHE A 416 -19.34 -8.64 10.91
C PHE A 416 -20.45 -9.16 11.86
N SER A 417 -21.64 -8.53 11.85
CA SER A 417 -22.76 -8.90 12.73
C SER A 417 -23.39 -10.26 12.42
N THR A 418 -23.14 -10.82 11.25
CA THR A 418 -23.67 -12.13 10.80
C THR A 418 -22.58 -13.07 10.29
N PHE A 419 -21.31 -12.68 10.42
CA PHE A 419 -20.14 -13.42 9.98
C PHE A 419 -19.69 -14.45 11.01
N SER A 420 -19.31 -15.63 10.52
CA SER A 420 -18.48 -16.63 11.20
C SER A 420 -17.81 -17.50 10.12
N VAL A 421 -16.68 -18.14 10.41
CA VAL A 421 -15.92 -18.92 9.41
C VAL A 421 -16.67 -20.16 8.93
N SER A 422 -17.26 -20.94 9.83
CA SER A 422 -18.00 -22.18 9.52
C SER A 422 -19.16 -21.89 8.57
N LYS A 423 -19.97 -20.88 8.90
CA LYS A 423 -21.08 -20.39 8.10
C LYS A 423 -20.61 -19.90 6.73
N MET A 424 -19.51 -19.16 6.67
CA MET A 424 -19.00 -18.64 5.40
C MET A 424 -18.47 -19.77 4.50
N ASN A 425 -17.75 -20.76 5.07
CA ASN A 425 -17.32 -21.96 4.35
C ASN A 425 -18.52 -22.74 3.78
N GLY A 426 -19.59 -22.89 4.57
CA GLY A 426 -20.85 -23.48 4.12
C GLY A 426 -21.55 -22.71 2.98
N VAL A 427 -21.40 -21.38 2.91
CA VAL A 427 -21.92 -20.59 1.77
C VAL A 427 -21.04 -20.75 0.52
N TYR A 428 -19.71 -20.87 0.65
CA TYR A 428 -18.83 -21.23 -0.47
C TYR A 428 -19.17 -22.63 -1.02
N GLY A 429 -19.27 -23.64 -0.16
CA GLY A 429 -19.68 -25.00 -0.55
C GLY A 429 -21.06 -25.01 -1.21
N LYS A 430 -22.05 -24.30 -0.65
CA LYS A 430 -23.38 -24.17 -1.28
C LYS A 430 -23.30 -23.49 -2.66
N CYS A 431 -22.45 -22.49 -2.83
CA CYS A 431 -22.23 -21.84 -4.13
C CYS A 431 -21.66 -22.81 -5.15
N LEU A 432 -20.55 -23.49 -4.82
CA LEU A 432 -19.84 -24.39 -5.74
C LEU A 432 -20.69 -25.61 -6.11
N SER A 433 -21.33 -26.26 -5.14
CA SER A 433 -22.27 -27.38 -5.40
C SER A 433 -23.50 -26.95 -6.22
N THR A 434 -24.03 -25.74 -6.04
CA THR A 434 -25.14 -25.23 -6.87
C THR A 434 -24.71 -24.99 -8.31
N LEU A 435 -23.55 -24.35 -8.52
CA LEU A 435 -23.02 -24.09 -9.86
C LEU A 435 -22.59 -25.40 -10.56
N ALA A 436 -22.05 -26.37 -9.83
CA ALA A 436 -21.76 -27.70 -10.35
C ALA A 436 -23.03 -28.43 -10.80
N ALA A 437 -24.11 -28.38 -10.01
CA ALA A 437 -25.40 -28.97 -10.38
C ALA A 437 -26.01 -28.34 -11.65
N VAL A 438 -25.79 -27.03 -11.86
CA VAL A 438 -26.13 -26.31 -13.09
C VAL A 438 -25.23 -26.72 -14.26
N GLN A 439 -23.91 -26.86 -14.05
CA GLN A 439 -22.94 -27.30 -15.06
C GLN A 439 -23.19 -28.75 -15.52
N ASP A 440 -23.60 -29.63 -14.62
CA ASP A 440 -24.03 -31.01 -14.91
C ASP A 440 -25.37 -31.10 -15.67
N GLY A 441 -26.13 -29.99 -15.78
CA GLY A 441 -27.49 -30.00 -16.30
C GLY A 441 -28.52 -30.70 -15.38
N SER A 442 -28.14 -31.04 -14.15
CA SER A 442 -29.06 -31.65 -13.17
C SER A 442 -30.08 -30.63 -12.62
N MET A 443 -29.73 -29.34 -12.60
CA MET A 443 -30.69 -28.26 -12.35
C MET A 443 -31.48 -27.92 -13.63
N LEU A 444 -32.56 -28.66 -13.88
CA LEU A 444 -33.45 -28.48 -15.05
C LEU A 444 -34.10 -27.08 -15.19
N SER A 445 -34.02 -26.21 -14.19
CA SER A 445 -34.61 -24.87 -14.20
C SER A 445 -33.69 -23.78 -14.78
N HIS A 446 -32.37 -24.00 -14.80
CA HIS A 446 -31.39 -22.98 -15.23
C HIS A 446 -30.20 -23.62 -15.94
N ASN A 447 -29.90 -23.15 -17.15
CA ASN A 447 -28.70 -23.57 -17.89
C ASN A 447 -27.45 -22.84 -17.39
N ALA A 448 -26.28 -23.49 -17.51
CA ALA A 448 -24.99 -22.86 -17.26
C ALA A 448 -24.74 -21.66 -18.18
N LEU A 449 -24.05 -20.64 -17.65
CA LEU A 449 -23.62 -19.46 -18.40
C LEU A 449 -22.21 -19.66 -18.99
N PRO A 450 -21.78 -18.86 -19.98
CA PRO A 450 -20.39 -18.83 -20.43
C PRO A 450 -19.42 -18.59 -19.25
N ASP A 451 -18.23 -19.18 -19.34
CA ASP A 451 -17.16 -19.11 -18.33
C ASP A 451 -17.59 -19.53 -16.90
N THR A 452 -18.64 -20.35 -16.73
CA THR A 452 -19.08 -20.85 -15.41
C THR A 452 -17.99 -21.66 -14.72
N ASP A 453 -17.30 -22.53 -15.46
CA ASP A 453 -16.19 -23.36 -14.98
C ASP A 453 -15.01 -22.53 -14.45
N ARG A 454 -14.61 -21.49 -15.19
CA ARG A 454 -13.57 -20.55 -14.76
C ARG A 454 -14.02 -19.73 -13.55
N GLN A 455 -15.28 -19.31 -13.48
CA GLN A 455 -15.78 -18.53 -12.35
C GLN A 455 -15.95 -19.38 -11.08
N MET A 456 -16.33 -20.67 -11.19
CA MET A 456 -16.27 -21.63 -10.08
C MET A 456 -14.84 -21.81 -9.58
N TYR A 457 -13.87 -21.92 -10.49
CA TYR A 457 -12.46 -21.97 -10.13
C TYR A 457 -11.97 -20.70 -9.42
N ASP A 458 -12.37 -19.50 -9.87
CA ASP A 458 -12.06 -18.24 -9.17
C ASP A 458 -12.72 -18.16 -7.77
N ILE A 459 -13.94 -18.69 -7.61
CA ILE A 459 -14.64 -18.78 -6.30
C ILE A 459 -13.93 -19.79 -5.36
N PHE A 460 -13.45 -20.92 -5.88
CA PHE A 460 -12.66 -21.88 -5.12
C PHE A 460 -11.34 -21.27 -4.62
N LEU A 461 -10.63 -20.50 -5.47
CA LEU A 461 -9.46 -19.74 -5.03
C LEU A 461 -9.83 -18.69 -3.96
N GLN A 462 -11.00 -18.06 -4.07
CA GLN A 462 -11.52 -17.15 -3.04
C GLN A 462 -11.74 -17.87 -1.70
N GLN A 463 -12.28 -19.09 -1.71
CA GLN A 463 -12.51 -19.92 -0.51
C GLN A 463 -11.19 -20.34 0.16
N CYS A 464 -10.24 -20.91 -0.60
CA CYS A 464 -8.94 -21.32 -0.04
C CYS A 464 -8.18 -20.13 0.56
N GLN A 465 -8.24 -18.97 -0.08
CA GLN A 465 -7.60 -17.77 0.44
C GLN A 465 -8.34 -17.15 1.64
N PHE A 466 -9.67 -17.20 1.65
CA PHE A 466 -10.48 -16.81 2.80
C PHE A 466 -10.11 -17.64 4.04
N LEU A 467 -10.02 -18.97 3.90
CA LEU A 467 -9.60 -19.86 4.98
C LEU A 467 -8.17 -19.56 5.45
N ARG A 468 -7.21 -19.30 4.53
CA ARG A 468 -5.86 -18.84 4.89
C ARG A 468 -5.87 -17.52 5.66
N GLN A 469 -6.65 -16.53 5.22
CA GLN A 469 -6.75 -15.22 5.89
C GLN A 469 -7.43 -15.31 7.26
N ALA A 470 -8.25 -16.34 7.50
CA ALA A 470 -8.81 -16.69 8.81
C ALA A 470 -7.89 -17.60 9.67
N GLY A 471 -6.75 -18.05 9.13
CA GLY A 471 -5.77 -18.93 9.77
C GLY A 471 -6.08 -20.43 9.66
N HIS A 472 -7.19 -20.83 9.05
CA HIS A 472 -7.60 -22.22 8.79
C HIS A 472 -6.87 -22.80 7.57
N THR A 473 -5.54 -22.75 7.60
CA THR A 473 -4.66 -23.16 6.50
C THR A 473 -4.78 -24.64 6.14
N GLU A 474 -5.07 -25.48 7.12
CA GLU A 474 -5.18 -26.93 7.05
C GLU A 474 -6.33 -27.31 6.12
N LYS A 475 -7.52 -26.74 6.38
CA LYS A 475 -8.72 -26.88 5.53
C LYS A 475 -8.47 -26.35 4.12
N ALA A 476 -7.72 -25.25 3.97
CA ALA A 476 -7.39 -24.68 2.66
C ALA A 476 -6.40 -25.55 1.85
N ILE A 477 -5.41 -26.16 2.50
CA ILE A 477 -4.52 -27.15 1.88
C ILE A 477 -5.32 -28.39 1.49
N SER A 478 -6.18 -28.89 2.39
CA SER A 478 -7.06 -30.03 2.12
C SER A 478 -7.97 -29.82 0.92
N LEU A 479 -8.56 -28.62 0.74
CA LEU A 479 -9.31 -28.27 -0.47
C LEU A 479 -8.47 -28.41 -1.74
N PHE A 480 -7.22 -27.92 -1.74
CA PHE A 480 -6.30 -28.06 -2.87
C PHE A 480 -5.89 -29.53 -3.12
N GLN A 481 -5.61 -30.30 -2.07
CA GLN A 481 -5.29 -31.73 -2.18
C GLN A 481 -6.46 -32.51 -2.77
N ALA A 482 -7.65 -32.38 -2.16
CA ALA A 482 -8.86 -33.06 -2.58
C ALA A 482 -9.23 -32.76 -4.03
N LEU A 483 -9.26 -31.48 -4.42
CA LEU A 483 -9.59 -31.10 -5.79
C LEU A 483 -8.51 -31.57 -6.80
N THR A 484 -7.24 -31.69 -6.38
CA THR A 484 -6.17 -32.24 -7.22
C THR A 484 -6.32 -33.75 -7.40
N ASP A 485 -6.56 -34.51 -6.34
CA ASP A 485 -6.82 -35.96 -6.41
C ASP A 485 -8.12 -36.27 -7.19
N PHE A 486 -9.19 -35.53 -6.92
CA PHE A 486 -10.47 -35.61 -7.62
C PHE A 486 -10.33 -35.30 -9.12
N THR A 487 -9.43 -34.39 -9.51
CA THR A 487 -9.22 -34.00 -10.91
C THR A 487 -8.29 -34.96 -11.64
N PHE A 488 -7.08 -35.18 -11.13
CA PHE A 488 -6.00 -35.88 -11.85
C PHE A 488 -5.99 -37.40 -11.62
N TYR A 489 -6.44 -37.88 -10.47
CA TYR A 489 -6.39 -39.30 -10.11
C TYR A 489 -7.77 -39.97 -10.17
N LYS A 490 -8.70 -39.41 -10.96
CA LYS A 490 -10.10 -39.89 -11.13
C LYS A 490 -10.19 -41.31 -11.74
N PRO A 491 -10.88 -42.26 -11.09
CA PRO A 491 -11.17 -43.59 -11.65
C PRO A 491 -11.94 -43.51 -12.97
N ASP A 492 -11.67 -44.42 -13.91
CA ASP A 492 -12.36 -44.45 -15.21
C ASP A 492 -13.86 -44.75 -15.08
N THR A 493 -14.23 -45.55 -14.07
CA THR A 493 -15.60 -45.99 -13.76
C THR A 493 -16.55 -44.85 -13.45
N VAL A 494 -16.08 -43.79 -12.78
CA VAL A 494 -16.93 -42.68 -12.31
C VAL A 494 -17.00 -41.49 -13.28
N LYS A 495 -16.18 -41.48 -14.36
CA LYS A 495 -16.04 -40.32 -15.27
C LYS A 495 -17.35 -39.82 -15.88
N HIS A 496 -18.31 -40.72 -16.13
CA HIS A 496 -19.59 -40.41 -16.78
C HIS A 496 -20.71 -39.99 -15.81
N MET A 497 -20.44 -39.98 -14.49
CA MET A 497 -21.42 -39.59 -13.47
C MET A 497 -21.53 -38.07 -13.29
N THR A 498 -22.59 -37.62 -12.61
CA THR A 498 -22.71 -36.22 -12.14
C THR A 498 -21.60 -35.87 -11.15
N THR A 499 -21.34 -34.58 -10.92
CA THR A 499 -20.39 -34.13 -9.90
C THR A 499 -20.74 -34.71 -8.54
N LYS A 500 -22.02 -34.69 -8.15
CA LYS A 500 -22.44 -35.18 -6.83
C LYS A 500 -22.14 -36.67 -6.64
N GLU A 501 -22.50 -37.52 -7.60
CA GLU A 501 -22.16 -38.95 -7.54
C GLU A 501 -20.64 -39.18 -7.48
N GLN A 502 -19.83 -38.39 -8.20
CA GLN A 502 -18.37 -38.47 -8.11
C GLN A 502 -17.83 -38.03 -6.74
N VAL A 503 -18.48 -37.06 -6.08
CA VAL A 503 -18.18 -36.63 -4.70
C VAL A 503 -18.55 -37.73 -3.70
N ASP A 504 -19.75 -38.29 -3.82
CA ASP A 504 -20.25 -39.42 -3.00
C ASP A 504 -19.32 -40.67 -3.13
N PHE A 505 -18.65 -40.89 -4.27
CA PHE A 505 -17.63 -41.94 -4.47
C PHE A 505 -16.19 -41.56 -4.04
N PHE A 506 -15.93 -40.29 -3.70
CA PHE A 506 -14.62 -39.80 -3.24
C PHE A 506 -14.51 -39.79 -1.71
N GLU A 507 -15.61 -39.55 -1.01
CA GLU A 507 -15.70 -39.56 0.47
C GLU A 507 -14.99 -40.78 1.10
N PRO A 508 -15.22 -42.04 0.69
CA PRO A 508 -14.56 -43.20 1.30
C PRO A 508 -13.05 -43.29 1.04
N PHE A 509 -12.52 -42.55 0.07
CA PHE A 509 -11.07 -42.41 -0.14
C PHE A 509 -10.49 -41.34 0.80
N TRP A 510 -11.17 -40.21 0.97
CA TRP A 510 -10.75 -39.15 1.90
C TRP A 510 -10.62 -39.65 3.33
N ASP A 511 -11.63 -40.41 3.77
CA ASP A 511 -11.72 -40.95 5.14
C ASP A 511 -10.87 -42.21 5.35
N SER A 512 -10.26 -42.76 4.29
CA SER A 512 -9.41 -43.96 4.40
C SER A 512 -8.03 -43.71 5.02
N GLY A 513 -7.64 -42.45 5.20
CA GLY A 513 -6.32 -42.06 5.70
C GLY A 513 -5.15 -42.36 4.74
N GLU A 514 -5.39 -42.79 3.49
CA GLU A 514 -4.30 -43.02 2.53
C GLU A 514 -3.66 -41.69 2.08
N PRO A 515 -2.32 -41.65 1.85
CA PRO A 515 -1.61 -40.40 1.59
C PRO A 515 -2.11 -39.64 0.36
N ARG A 516 -2.43 -38.36 0.58
CA ARG A 516 -3.07 -37.44 -0.36
C ARG A 516 -2.02 -36.70 -1.20
N PHE A 517 -2.44 -36.01 -2.27
CA PHE A 517 -1.50 -35.29 -3.13
C PHE A 517 -0.55 -34.35 -2.35
N GLY A 518 0.76 -34.53 -2.54
CA GLY A 518 1.81 -33.82 -1.79
C GLY A 518 2.40 -34.59 -0.60
N GLU A 519 1.81 -35.71 -0.19
CA GLU A 519 2.30 -36.52 0.94
C GLU A 519 3.24 -37.65 0.50
N LYS A 520 4.02 -38.17 1.46
CA LYS A 520 5.07 -39.19 1.22
C LYS A 520 4.41 -40.53 0.88
N GLY A 521 4.43 -40.91 -0.39
CA GLY A 521 3.90 -42.19 -0.88
C GLY A 521 2.50 -42.14 -1.52
N ALA A 522 1.96 -40.93 -1.75
CA ALA A 522 0.65 -40.73 -2.36
C ALA A 522 0.50 -41.42 -3.73
N LYS A 523 -0.61 -42.16 -3.90
CA LYS A 523 -0.95 -42.89 -5.14
C LYS A 523 -2.22 -42.37 -5.83
N GLY A 524 -3.03 -41.60 -5.09
CA GLY A 524 -4.30 -41.03 -5.54
C GLY A 524 -5.46 -42.01 -5.67
N TRP A 525 -6.67 -41.42 -5.72
CA TRP A 525 -7.98 -42.09 -5.63
C TRP A 525 -8.15 -43.33 -6.53
N SER A 526 -7.79 -43.26 -7.81
CA SER A 526 -7.90 -44.39 -8.76
C SER A 526 -6.99 -45.57 -8.45
N SER A 527 -5.83 -45.36 -7.82
CA SER A 527 -4.99 -46.47 -7.35
C SER A 527 -5.62 -47.17 -6.16
N TRP A 528 -6.24 -46.39 -5.25
CA TRP A 528 -6.92 -46.90 -4.07
C TRP A 528 -8.20 -47.67 -4.44
N MET A 529 -9.06 -47.11 -5.32
CA MET A 529 -10.29 -47.78 -5.74
C MET A 529 -9.99 -49.14 -6.40
N ARG A 530 -8.99 -49.20 -7.29
CA ARG A 530 -8.52 -50.44 -7.93
C ARG A 530 -7.86 -51.44 -6.95
N GLN A 531 -7.49 -51.01 -5.74
CA GLN A 531 -6.97 -51.87 -4.67
C GLN A 531 -8.14 -52.45 -3.84
N GLN A 532 -9.15 -51.63 -3.52
CA GLN A 532 -10.37 -52.07 -2.85
C GLN A 532 -11.19 -53.04 -3.70
N GLU A 533 -11.33 -52.78 -5.01
CA GLU A 533 -11.96 -53.69 -5.99
C GLU A 533 -11.34 -55.10 -6.01
N ARG A 534 -10.09 -55.24 -5.57
CA ARG A 534 -9.34 -56.51 -5.52
C ARG A 534 -9.40 -57.19 -4.15
N GLY A 535 -10.15 -56.66 -3.19
CA GLY A 535 -10.19 -57.13 -1.80
C GLY A 535 -8.86 -56.99 -1.06
N GLY A 536 -7.98 -56.09 -1.51
CA GLY A 536 -6.59 -56.01 -1.08
C GLY A 536 -6.36 -55.06 0.08
N TRP A 537 -6.39 -55.55 1.31
CA TRP A 537 -5.69 -54.89 2.41
C TRP A 537 -4.18 -54.92 2.13
N VAL A 538 -3.58 -53.75 1.88
CA VAL A 538 -2.13 -53.63 1.75
C VAL A 538 -1.55 -53.22 3.10
N THR A 539 -0.93 -54.17 3.79
CA THR A 539 0.08 -53.83 4.82
C THR A 539 1.13 -52.96 4.15
N ILE A 540 1.29 -51.73 4.63
CA ILE A 540 2.25 -50.79 4.03
C ILE A 540 3.66 -51.35 4.25
N ASN A 541 4.27 -51.88 3.19
CA ASN A 541 5.69 -52.22 3.16
C ASN A 541 6.48 -50.90 3.14
N ASN A 542 6.62 -50.32 4.33
CA ASN A 542 7.36 -49.08 4.55
C ASN A 542 8.79 -49.24 4.03
N LEU A 543 9.18 -48.39 3.07
CA LEU A 543 10.59 -48.13 2.84
C LEU A 543 11.12 -47.45 4.10
N VAL A 544 11.86 -48.21 4.90
CA VAL A 544 12.60 -47.70 6.05
C VAL A 544 13.61 -46.68 5.51
N GLY A 545 13.25 -45.40 5.66
CA GLY A 545 14.19 -44.31 5.60
C GLY A 545 14.67 -44.06 7.02
N ASP A 546 15.96 -44.29 7.27
CA ASP A 546 16.65 -43.76 8.44
C ASP A 546 16.81 -42.23 8.28
N ASP A 547 15.68 -41.53 8.20
CA ASP A 547 15.59 -40.11 8.51
C ASP A 547 15.64 -40.03 10.04
N GLU A 548 16.84 -39.88 10.62
CA GLU A 548 16.98 -39.62 12.06
C GLU A 548 16.14 -38.38 12.41
N ASP A 549 15.15 -38.56 13.27
CA ASP A 549 14.33 -37.46 13.80
C ASP A 549 15.22 -36.60 14.73
N GLU A 550 16.03 -35.71 14.14
CA GLU A 550 16.28 -34.37 14.70
C GLU A 550 14.89 -33.78 14.97
N ALA A 551 14.40 -33.98 16.20
CA ALA A 551 13.14 -33.46 16.67
C ALA A 551 13.17 -31.93 16.54
N ASP A 552 12.29 -31.38 15.70
CA ASP A 552 12.26 -29.96 15.36
C ASP A 552 12.03 -29.14 16.64
N GLU A 553 13.11 -28.55 17.19
CA GLU A 553 13.18 -27.95 18.53
C GLU A 553 11.84 -27.33 18.95
N GLU A 554 11.17 -27.97 19.91
CA GLU A 554 9.91 -27.49 20.47
C GLU A 554 10.07 -26.03 20.90
N PHE A 555 9.04 -25.19 20.73
CA PHE A 555 9.15 -23.75 20.95
C PHE A 555 9.27 -23.41 22.44
N ASN A 556 10.47 -23.62 22.97
CA ASN A 556 10.85 -23.30 24.32
C ASN A 556 10.86 -21.77 24.47
N ILE A 557 10.08 -21.26 25.44
CA ILE A 557 9.93 -19.83 25.70
C ILE A 557 11.27 -19.26 26.19
N LYS A 558 12.04 -18.68 25.27
CA LYS A 558 13.45 -18.28 25.47
C LYS A 558 13.63 -17.17 26.50
N ASP A 559 12.57 -16.43 26.80
CA ASP A 559 12.55 -15.36 27.80
C ASP A 559 11.13 -15.17 28.37
N LYS A 560 10.86 -15.83 29.52
CA LYS A 560 9.61 -15.68 30.29
C LYS A 560 9.46 -14.29 30.94
N THR A 561 10.42 -13.38 30.80
CA THR A 561 10.29 -11.98 31.28
C THR A 561 9.65 -11.04 30.23
N CYS A 562 9.44 -11.52 29.00
CA CYS A 562 8.69 -10.79 28.00
C CYS A 562 7.19 -10.62 28.39
N PRO A 563 6.50 -9.56 27.91
CA PRO A 563 5.07 -9.38 28.19
C PRO A 563 4.18 -10.51 27.62
N ARG A 564 3.11 -10.90 28.35
CA ARG A 564 2.18 -12.00 28.00
C ARG A 564 1.71 -11.96 26.53
N TYR A 565 1.28 -10.77 26.05
CA TYR A 565 0.83 -10.60 24.65
C TYR A 565 1.90 -10.93 23.61
N LYS A 566 3.17 -10.61 23.90
CA LYS A 566 4.30 -10.86 23.00
C LYS A 566 4.67 -12.34 23.00
N ILE A 567 4.66 -13.00 24.17
CA ILE A 567 4.89 -14.45 24.28
C ILE A 567 3.78 -15.19 23.52
N TRP A 568 2.51 -14.81 23.70
CA TRP A 568 1.39 -15.36 22.93
C TRP A 568 1.61 -15.23 21.42
N LEU A 569 1.90 -14.02 20.93
CA LEU A 569 2.21 -13.78 19.51
C LEU A 569 3.37 -14.67 19.03
N ASP A 570 4.48 -14.75 19.78
CA ASP A 570 5.66 -15.53 19.41
C ASP A 570 5.36 -17.06 19.30
N ILE A 571 4.48 -17.61 20.16
CA ILE A 571 4.04 -19.02 20.07
C ILE A 571 3.02 -19.20 18.93
N GLU A 572 2.03 -18.31 18.80
CA GLU A 572 1.01 -18.33 17.75
C GLU A 572 1.66 -18.33 16.35
N TYR A 573 2.67 -17.47 16.12
CA TYR A 573 3.46 -17.48 14.89
C TYR A 573 4.27 -18.76 14.69
N SER A 574 4.85 -19.32 15.76
CA SER A 574 5.60 -20.58 15.67
C SER A 574 4.69 -21.76 15.32
N ARG A 575 3.44 -21.79 15.81
CA ARG A 575 2.45 -22.80 15.44
C ARG A 575 1.91 -22.57 14.03
N GLU A 576 1.57 -21.33 13.66
CA GLU A 576 1.12 -20.99 12.30
C GLU A 576 2.15 -21.39 11.23
N ALA A 577 3.45 -21.19 11.50
CA ALA A 577 4.51 -21.52 10.55
C ALA A 577 4.87 -23.02 10.48
N ARG A 578 4.48 -23.83 11.47
CA ARG A 578 4.73 -25.29 11.52
C ARG A 578 3.48 -26.12 11.18
N HIS A 579 2.35 -25.87 11.85
CA HIS A 579 1.18 -26.76 11.92
C HIS A 579 0.15 -26.53 10.81
N TRP A 580 0.50 -25.84 9.72
CA TRP A 580 -0.41 -25.48 8.63
C TRP A 580 -0.84 -26.65 7.72
N LEU A 581 -0.18 -27.81 7.85
CA LEU A 581 -0.61 -29.06 7.21
C LEU A 581 -1.71 -29.74 8.03
N PRO A 582 -2.73 -30.35 7.39
CA PRO A 582 -3.70 -31.19 8.08
C PRO A 582 -2.99 -32.33 8.81
N TRP A 583 -3.58 -32.79 9.92
CA TRP A 583 -3.01 -33.85 10.75
C TRP A 583 -3.77 -35.16 10.53
N HIS A 584 -3.02 -36.25 10.43
CA HIS A 584 -3.53 -37.62 10.34
C HIS A 584 -2.69 -38.54 11.25
N PRO A 585 -3.28 -39.61 11.83
CA PRO A 585 -2.53 -40.51 12.71
C PRO A 585 -1.43 -41.25 11.95
N ASP A 586 -0.19 -41.26 12.48
CA ASP A 586 0.90 -42.05 11.91
C ASP A 586 0.81 -43.52 12.38
N PRO A 587 0.46 -44.48 11.48
CA PRO A 587 0.35 -45.89 11.86
C PRO A 587 1.71 -46.53 12.18
N THR A 588 2.83 -45.92 11.78
CA THR A 588 4.18 -46.37 12.14
C THR A 588 4.52 -46.00 13.58
N LYS A 589 4.01 -44.86 14.06
CA LYS A 589 4.10 -44.40 15.46
C LYS A 589 2.95 -44.96 16.34
N LYS A 590 2.00 -45.69 15.74
CA LYS A 590 0.80 -46.29 16.35
C LYS A 590 -0.21 -45.28 16.90
N GLN A 591 -0.29 -44.09 16.32
CA GLN A 591 -1.23 -43.07 16.78
C GLN A 591 -2.67 -43.42 16.39
N THR A 592 -3.64 -43.02 17.22
CA THR A 592 -5.07 -42.95 16.87
C THR A 592 -5.51 -41.50 16.68
N GLU A 593 -6.75 -41.27 16.25
CA GLU A 593 -7.31 -39.92 16.12
C GLU A 593 -7.36 -39.15 17.45
N ASP A 594 -7.37 -39.86 18.57
CA ASP A 594 -7.32 -39.30 19.93
C ASP A 594 -5.95 -38.70 20.30
N ASP A 595 -4.87 -39.08 19.60
CA ASP A 595 -3.50 -38.58 19.85
C ASP A 595 -3.25 -37.19 19.21
N CYS A 596 -4.29 -36.52 18.70
CA CYS A 596 -4.17 -35.20 18.07
C CYS A 596 -4.28 -34.07 19.09
N GLU A 597 -3.15 -33.41 19.37
CA GLU A 597 -3.06 -32.23 20.25
C GLU A 597 -3.96 -31.05 19.84
N ASP A 598 -4.32 -30.96 18.55
CA ASP A 598 -5.01 -29.82 17.94
C ASP A 598 -6.11 -30.30 16.97
N PRO A 599 -7.32 -30.62 17.47
CA PRO A 599 -8.39 -31.21 16.66
C PRO A 599 -8.83 -30.38 15.45
N GLU A 600 -8.61 -29.06 15.42
CA GLU A 600 -8.92 -28.25 14.23
C GLU A 600 -8.03 -28.59 13.00
N ARG A 601 -6.96 -29.37 13.20
CA ARG A 601 -6.10 -29.91 12.13
C ARG A 601 -6.67 -31.18 11.48
N GLN A 602 -7.65 -31.83 12.09
CA GLN A 602 -8.34 -32.99 11.50
C GLN A 602 -9.41 -32.51 10.52
N VAL A 603 -9.08 -32.49 9.23
CA VAL A 603 -10.00 -32.00 8.19
C VAL A 603 -10.90 -33.13 7.69
N LEU A 604 -12.14 -33.14 8.18
CA LEU A 604 -13.19 -34.09 7.82
C LEU A 604 -13.70 -33.86 6.39
N PHE A 605 -14.40 -34.84 5.81
CA PHE A 605 -14.95 -34.67 4.47
C PHE A 605 -15.99 -33.54 4.38
N ASP A 606 -16.80 -33.31 5.42
CA ASP A 606 -17.78 -32.22 5.48
C ASP A 606 -17.18 -30.81 5.27
N ASP A 607 -15.92 -30.59 5.63
CA ASP A 607 -15.22 -29.31 5.41
C ASP A 607 -14.96 -29.02 3.92
N ILE A 608 -14.84 -30.07 3.10
CA ILE A 608 -14.31 -30.01 1.72
C ILE A 608 -15.29 -30.49 0.64
N GLY A 609 -16.09 -31.54 0.90
CA GLY A 609 -16.92 -32.24 -0.07
C GLY A 609 -17.90 -31.34 -0.82
N PRO A 610 -18.66 -30.45 -0.14
CA PRO A 610 -19.54 -29.47 -0.78
C PRO A 610 -18.84 -28.49 -1.74
N SER A 611 -17.50 -28.39 -1.67
CA SER A 611 -16.67 -27.45 -2.42
C SER A 611 -15.97 -28.11 -3.62
N MET A 612 -16.14 -29.41 -3.84
CA MET A 612 -15.53 -30.13 -4.97
C MET A 612 -16.39 -30.03 -6.24
N PHE A 613 -15.73 -29.88 -7.39
CA PHE A 613 -16.37 -29.74 -8.70
C PHE A 613 -15.50 -30.29 -9.84
N LYS A 614 -16.09 -30.51 -11.02
CA LYS A 614 -15.37 -31.03 -12.20
C LYS A 614 -14.59 -29.93 -12.91
N ILE A 615 -13.31 -30.19 -13.18
CA ILE A 615 -12.43 -29.35 -14.01
C ILE A 615 -12.02 -30.14 -15.25
N ASP A 616 -12.73 -29.95 -16.35
CA ASP A 616 -12.51 -30.68 -17.61
C ASP A 616 -11.58 -29.92 -18.58
N SER A 617 -11.40 -28.60 -18.41
CA SER A 617 -10.46 -27.81 -19.20
C SER A 617 -9.01 -28.10 -18.78
N PRO A 618 -8.11 -28.55 -19.68
CA PRO A 618 -6.71 -28.79 -19.34
C PRO A 618 -5.97 -27.50 -18.96
N GLN A 619 -6.41 -26.34 -19.45
CA GLN A 619 -5.88 -25.04 -19.02
C GLN A 619 -6.21 -24.75 -17.55
N LEU A 620 -7.45 -25.03 -17.11
CA LEU A 620 -7.83 -24.91 -15.70
C LEU A 620 -7.13 -25.97 -14.82
N GLN A 621 -6.90 -27.19 -15.33
CA GLN A 621 -6.14 -28.23 -14.64
C GLN A 621 -4.68 -27.80 -14.38
N PHE A 622 -3.98 -27.28 -15.40
CA PHE A 622 -2.63 -26.72 -15.23
C PHE A 622 -2.64 -25.51 -14.28
N GLN A 623 -3.67 -24.65 -14.37
CA GLN A 623 -3.82 -23.51 -13.46
C GLN A 623 -4.10 -23.93 -12.00
N LEU A 624 -4.81 -25.04 -11.74
CA LEU A 624 -4.99 -25.58 -10.38
C LEU A 624 -3.62 -25.87 -9.73
N LEU A 625 -2.74 -26.58 -10.43
CA LEU A 625 -1.39 -26.86 -9.96
C LEU A 625 -0.55 -25.57 -9.82
N GLN A 626 -0.66 -24.64 -10.77
CA GLN A 626 0.02 -23.34 -10.71
C GLN A 626 -0.42 -22.51 -9.48
N SER A 627 -1.72 -22.47 -9.18
CA SER A 627 -2.26 -21.72 -8.04
C SER A 627 -1.99 -22.40 -6.70
N PHE A 628 -2.02 -23.74 -6.63
CA PHE A 628 -1.62 -24.48 -5.42
C PHE A 628 -0.13 -24.22 -5.11
N LEU A 629 0.74 -24.28 -6.14
CA LEU A 629 2.14 -23.89 -6.02
C LEU A 629 2.29 -22.43 -5.53
N HIS A 630 1.49 -21.48 -6.05
CA HIS A 630 1.53 -20.10 -5.59
C HIS A 630 1.11 -19.95 -4.11
N PHE A 631 0.06 -20.66 -3.70
CA PHE A 631 -0.50 -20.64 -2.35
C PHE A 631 0.50 -21.10 -1.28
N VAL A 632 1.27 -22.16 -1.58
CA VAL A 632 2.38 -22.63 -0.73
C VAL A 632 3.67 -21.80 -0.87
N GLY A 633 3.68 -20.77 -1.72
CA GLY A 633 4.75 -19.77 -1.80
C GLY A 633 5.77 -19.93 -2.94
N VAL A 634 5.46 -20.70 -3.99
CA VAL A 634 6.28 -20.79 -5.19
C VAL A 634 6.06 -19.58 -6.11
N PRO A 635 7.13 -18.95 -6.65
CA PRO A 635 7.03 -17.83 -7.58
C PRO A 635 6.73 -18.27 -9.02
N CYS A 636 5.59 -18.95 -9.23
CA CYS A 636 5.09 -19.37 -10.53
C CYS A 636 4.30 -18.27 -11.29
N GLY A 637 3.80 -17.26 -10.58
CA GLY A 637 2.88 -16.24 -11.10
C GLY A 637 1.42 -16.71 -11.02
N ALA A 638 0.48 -15.79 -10.78
CA ALA A 638 -0.93 -16.12 -10.53
C ALA A 638 -1.85 -15.36 -11.48
N HIS A 639 -2.75 -16.09 -12.14
CA HIS A 639 -3.79 -15.51 -13.01
C HIS A 639 -5.06 -15.25 -12.19
N LEU A 640 -5.02 -14.21 -11.37
CA LEU A 640 -6.14 -13.71 -10.56
C LEU A 640 -6.85 -12.56 -11.26
N SER A 641 -8.15 -12.41 -11.03
CA SER A 641 -8.86 -11.16 -11.35
C SER A 641 -8.39 -10.02 -10.43
N LEU A 642 -8.52 -8.77 -10.88
CA LEU A 642 -8.18 -7.59 -10.06
C LEU A 642 -8.98 -7.56 -8.75
N TYR A 643 -10.25 -7.99 -8.80
CA TYR A 643 -11.11 -8.13 -7.63
C TYR A 643 -10.55 -9.13 -6.61
N CYS A 644 -10.21 -10.35 -7.03
CA CYS A 644 -9.63 -11.35 -6.14
C CYS A 644 -8.27 -10.86 -5.60
N PHE A 645 -7.42 -10.28 -6.45
CA PHE A 645 -6.13 -9.72 -6.05
C PHE A 645 -6.26 -8.74 -4.87
N TYR A 646 -7.16 -7.75 -4.94
CA TYR A 646 -7.32 -6.76 -3.86
C TYR A 646 -7.91 -7.33 -2.56
N LEU A 647 -8.82 -8.30 -2.65
CA LEU A 647 -9.33 -9.04 -1.48
C LEU A 647 -8.22 -9.88 -0.83
N PHE A 648 -7.27 -10.38 -1.63
CA PHE A 648 -6.22 -11.29 -1.20
C PHE A 648 -4.99 -10.57 -0.60
N LEU A 649 -4.84 -9.26 -0.83
CA LEU A 649 -3.73 -8.44 -0.30
C LEU A 649 -3.77 -8.29 1.22
N ASP A 650 -2.79 -8.86 1.91
CA ASP A 650 -2.57 -8.74 3.37
C ASP A 650 -1.09 -8.48 3.76
N GLU A 651 -0.13 -8.54 2.83
CA GLU A 651 1.30 -8.28 3.09
C GLU A 651 1.82 -6.95 2.50
N THR A 652 2.70 -6.28 3.24
CA THR A 652 3.50 -5.14 2.73
C THR A 652 4.56 -5.52 1.69
N SER A 653 4.73 -6.81 1.38
CA SER A 653 5.68 -7.32 0.40
C SER A 653 5.46 -6.74 -1.01
N ILE A 654 4.24 -6.28 -1.34
CA ILE A 654 3.96 -5.48 -2.54
C ILE A 654 4.82 -4.21 -2.65
N PHE A 655 5.34 -3.65 -1.55
CA PHE A 655 6.23 -2.47 -1.56
C PHE A 655 7.73 -2.83 -1.59
N ASP A 656 8.11 -4.04 -1.21
CA ASP A 656 9.52 -4.39 -0.92
C ASP A 656 10.43 -4.50 -2.16
N HIS A 657 11.72 -4.20 -1.96
CA HIS A 657 12.75 -4.21 -2.99
C HIS A 657 13.62 -5.49 -2.92
N VAL A 658 13.16 -6.57 -3.55
CA VAL A 658 13.79 -7.92 -3.46
C VAL A 658 15.11 -8.06 -4.24
N SER A 659 15.55 -7.05 -5.01
CA SER A 659 16.70 -7.21 -5.91
C SER A 659 17.79 -6.15 -5.68
N PRO A 660 18.84 -6.46 -4.87
CA PRO A 660 20.13 -5.77 -5.00
C PRO A 660 20.84 -6.11 -6.32
N TYR A 661 20.32 -7.08 -7.09
CA TYR A 661 20.84 -7.53 -8.39
C TYR A 661 20.05 -6.96 -9.59
N GLU A 662 19.45 -5.77 -9.48
CA GLU A 662 18.84 -4.98 -10.57
C GLU A 662 19.66 -5.11 -11.87
N ARG A 663 19.09 -5.67 -12.96
CA ARG A 663 19.82 -5.94 -14.22
C ARG A 663 19.72 -4.74 -15.18
N LEU A 664 20.39 -4.84 -16.33
CA LEU A 664 20.61 -3.72 -17.25
C LEU A 664 19.31 -3.29 -17.94
N LEU A 665 18.53 -4.25 -18.42
CA LEU A 665 17.21 -4.06 -19.03
C LEU A 665 16.14 -4.80 -18.22
N THR A 666 16.41 -6.03 -17.83
CA THR A 666 15.47 -6.86 -17.06
C THR A 666 15.70 -6.71 -15.56
N SER A 667 14.77 -7.20 -14.74
CA SER A 667 14.96 -7.32 -13.29
C SER A 667 14.80 -8.79 -12.89
N PHE A 668 15.62 -9.28 -11.95
CA PHE A 668 15.29 -10.52 -11.25
C PHE A 668 14.39 -10.14 -10.07
N GLU A 669 13.15 -9.81 -10.41
CA GLU A 669 12.05 -9.65 -9.48
C GLU A 669 11.40 -11.02 -9.28
N ILE A 670 11.56 -11.56 -8.09
CA ILE A 670 10.62 -12.55 -7.57
C ILE A 670 9.28 -11.80 -7.44
N PRO A 671 8.19 -12.26 -8.07
CA PRO A 671 6.91 -11.56 -8.02
C PRO A 671 6.32 -11.65 -6.61
N LEU A 672 6.61 -10.63 -5.78
CA LEU A 672 5.89 -10.39 -4.54
C LEU A 672 4.51 -9.83 -4.89
N SER A 673 3.50 -10.69 -4.78
CA SER A 673 2.11 -10.35 -5.04
C SER A 673 1.50 -9.43 -3.98
N GLY A 674 2.12 -9.27 -2.80
CA GLY A 674 1.46 -8.66 -1.63
C GLY A 674 0.41 -9.57 -0.97
N ILE A 675 0.30 -10.79 -1.48
CA ILE A 675 -0.59 -11.83 -1.00
C ILE A 675 0.24 -12.73 -0.09
N GLY A 676 -0.18 -12.86 1.18
CA GLY A 676 0.42 -13.77 2.13
C GLY A 676 0.34 -15.21 1.65
N THR A 677 1.38 -15.97 1.95
CA THR A 677 1.44 -17.41 1.67
C THR A 677 1.07 -18.17 2.94
N VAL A 678 0.76 -19.46 2.81
CA VAL A 678 0.60 -20.35 3.97
C VAL A 678 1.84 -20.29 4.89
N GLY A 679 1.66 -20.44 6.20
CA GLY A 679 2.75 -20.49 7.19
C GLY A 679 3.47 -19.16 7.46
N HIS A 680 2.96 -18.03 6.96
CA HIS A 680 3.64 -16.73 7.01
C HIS A 680 2.73 -15.56 7.45
N LEU A 681 1.67 -15.83 8.22
CA LEU A 681 0.73 -14.82 8.71
C LEU A 681 1.29 -14.05 9.92
N ASP A 682 2.05 -12.98 9.66
CA ASP A 682 2.76 -12.17 10.67
C ASP A 682 2.17 -10.74 10.82
N THR A 683 2.49 -10.03 11.91
CA THR A 683 2.18 -8.60 12.13
C THR A 683 2.86 -7.70 11.09
N ILE A 684 2.24 -6.57 10.75
CA ILE A 684 2.79 -5.64 9.75
C ILE A 684 4.12 -4.98 10.20
N SER A 685 4.40 -4.97 11.51
CA SER A 685 5.68 -4.56 12.08
C SER A 685 6.81 -5.58 11.83
N ARG A 686 6.47 -6.86 11.67
CA ARG A 686 7.41 -7.98 11.47
C ARG A 686 7.50 -8.33 9.98
N SER A 687 8.46 -7.72 9.30
CA SER A 687 8.76 -8.05 7.90
C SER A 687 9.11 -9.54 7.73
N ARG A 688 8.44 -10.23 6.78
CA ARG A 688 8.61 -11.66 6.46
C ARG A 688 10.07 -12.12 6.59
N GLN A 689 10.36 -12.92 7.62
CA GLN A 689 11.74 -13.22 8.01
C GLN A 689 12.42 -14.33 7.21
N GLN A 690 11.70 -15.07 6.34
CA GLN A 690 12.26 -16.18 5.55
C GLN A 690 11.53 -16.35 4.21
N ILE A 691 12.23 -16.87 3.19
CA ILE A 691 11.62 -17.46 1.99
C ILE A 691 11.67 -18.99 2.13
N GLY A 692 10.51 -19.63 2.05
CA GLY A 692 10.34 -21.08 2.21
C GLY A 692 10.13 -21.50 3.67
N HIS A 693 9.68 -22.74 3.83
CA HIS A 693 9.08 -23.28 5.06
C HIS A 693 10.08 -23.98 6.00
N PHE A 694 9.55 -24.52 7.10
CA PHE A 694 10.21 -25.53 7.94
C PHE A 694 10.39 -26.88 7.22
N LYS A 695 11.05 -27.85 7.87
CA LYS A 695 11.46 -29.16 7.33
C LYS A 695 10.32 -29.86 6.58
N GLU A 696 9.16 -29.98 7.23
CA GLU A 696 7.96 -30.65 6.70
C GLU A 696 7.32 -29.91 5.52
N GLY A 697 7.14 -28.59 5.61
CA GLY A 697 6.61 -27.79 4.51
C GLY A 697 7.52 -27.80 3.27
N GLU A 698 8.83 -27.87 3.46
CA GLU A 698 9.80 -28.02 2.37
C GLU A 698 9.79 -29.42 1.73
N THR A 699 9.55 -30.50 2.49
CA THR A 699 9.38 -31.84 1.91
C THR A 699 8.03 -31.97 1.19
N PHE A 700 6.95 -31.43 1.75
CA PHE A 700 5.62 -31.36 1.10
C PHE A 700 5.69 -30.64 -0.26
N ILE A 701 6.35 -29.48 -0.35
CA ILE A 701 6.57 -28.77 -1.62
C ILE A 701 7.40 -29.62 -2.60
N GLN A 702 8.45 -30.31 -2.13
CA GLN A 702 9.23 -31.21 -3.00
C GLN A 702 8.41 -32.40 -3.51
N ASN A 703 7.47 -32.92 -2.73
CA ASN A 703 6.57 -33.99 -3.15
C ASN A 703 5.54 -33.49 -4.18
N ILE A 704 4.93 -32.31 -3.96
CA ILE A 704 4.05 -31.65 -4.95
C ILE A 704 4.76 -31.53 -6.31
N PHE A 705 6.00 -31.04 -6.34
CA PHE A 705 6.77 -30.96 -7.59
C PHE A 705 7.00 -32.34 -8.22
N GLN A 706 7.34 -33.37 -7.45
CA GLN A 706 7.55 -34.73 -7.97
C GLN A 706 6.27 -35.33 -8.55
N SER A 707 5.14 -35.24 -7.84
CA SER A 707 3.85 -35.75 -8.31
C SER A 707 3.36 -34.99 -9.55
N ALA A 708 3.40 -33.66 -9.55
CA ALA A 708 3.02 -32.84 -10.71
C ALA A 708 3.94 -33.06 -11.94
N LEU A 709 5.22 -33.36 -11.75
CA LEU A 709 6.14 -33.76 -12.84
C LEU A 709 5.86 -35.16 -13.41
N SER A 710 5.03 -35.98 -12.75
CA SER A 710 4.56 -37.26 -13.29
C SER A 710 3.23 -37.13 -14.05
N LEU A 711 2.38 -36.17 -13.66
CA LEU A 711 1.10 -35.86 -14.31
C LEU A 711 1.26 -35.08 -15.62
N LEU A 712 2.12 -34.04 -15.63
CA LEU A 712 2.23 -33.09 -16.74
C LEU A 712 3.16 -33.57 -17.86
N GLN A 713 2.88 -33.13 -19.09
CA GLN A 713 3.64 -33.50 -20.28
C GLN A 713 4.14 -32.26 -21.08
N GLY A 714 4.97 -32.50 -22.10
CA GLY A 714 5.33 -31.51 -23.13
C GLY A 714 5.92 -30.19 -22.62
N GLU A 715 5.13 -29.12 -22.73
CA GLU A 715 5.49 -27.74 -22.35
C GLU A 715 5.29 -27.49 -20.84
N GLU A 716 4.21 -28.02 -20.28
CA GLU A 716 3.79 -27.81 -18.89
C GLU A 716 4.82 -28.41 -17.91
N LYS A 717 5.33 -29.60 -18.23
CA LYS A 717 6.44 -30.23 -17.50
C LYS A 717 7.73 -29.40 -17.51
N ARG A 718 8.04 -28.73 -18.63
CA ARG A 718 9.21 -27.84 -18.74
C ARG A 718 9.01 -26.55 -17.93
N LYS A 719 7.82 -25.94 -18.00
CA LYS A 719 7.45 -24.79 -17.14
C LYS A 719 7.54 -25.12 -15.65
N LEU A 720 6.99 -26.26 -15.23
CA LEU A 720 7.05 -26.73 -13.84
C LEU A 720 8.50 -26.93 -13.37
N SER A 721 9.35 -27.52 -14.21
CA SER A 721 10.79 -27.69 -13.93
C SER A 721 11.49 -26.33 -13.74
N VAL A 722 11.14 -25.32 -14.55
CA VAL A 722 11.67 -23.95 -14.43
C VAL A 722 11.18 -23.29 -13.14
N TRP A 723 9.90 -23.45 -12.76
CA TRP A 723 9.37 -22.93 -11.49
C TRP A 723 10.05 -23.54 -10.27
N TRP A 724 10.34 -24.85 -10.27
CA TRP A 724 11.06 -25.50 -9.17
C TRP A 724 12.48 -24.93 -9.00
N LEU A 725 13.21 -24.77 -10.10
CA LEU A 725 14.55 -24.18 -10.06
C LEU A 725 14.51 -22.69 -9.65
N ARG A 726 13.48 -21.93 -10.05
CA ARG A 726 13.28 -20.54 -9.56
C ARG A 726 12.97 -20.46 -8.06
N TYR A 727 12.23 -21.41 -7.51
CA TYR A 727 12.00 -21.51 -6.05
C TYR A 727 13.28 -21.85 -5.27
N GLU A 728 14.14 -22.69 -5.83
CA GLU A 728 15.47 -22.94 -5.25
C GLU A 728 16.38 -21.70 -5.35
N ILE A 729 16.32 -20.96 -6.46
CA ILE A 729 17.08 -19.70 -6.66
C ILE A 729 16.57 -18.59 -5.73
N SER A 730 15.26 -18.46 -5.46
CA SER A 730 14.75 -17.41 -4.57
C SER A 730 15.29 -17.58 -3.14
N LYS A 731 15.38 -18.81 -2.65
CA LYS A 731 16.04 -19.15 -1.38
C LYS A 731 17.54 -18.82 -1.38
N VAL A 732 18.25 -19.02 -2.50
CA VAL A 732 19.65 -18.57 -2.67
C VAL A 732 19.78 -17.05 -2.62
N VAL A 733 18.90 -16.31 -3.33
CA VAL A 733 18.86 -14.84 -3.33
C VAL A 733 18.58 -14.28 -1.93
N TRP A 734 17.68 -14.91 -1.16
CA TRP A 734 17.41 -14.52 0.22
C TRP A 734 18.61 -14.77 1.15
N TRP A 735 19.27 -15.94 1.08
CA TRP A 735 20.48 -16.19 1.89
C TRP A 735 21.67 -15.28 1.53
N LEU A 736 21.77 -14.82 0.28
CA LEU A 736 22.71 -13.77 -0.14
C LEU A 736 22.42 -12.43 0.56
N GLN A 737 21.15 -12.02 0.62
CA GLN A 737 20.72 -10.78 1.29
C GLN A 737 20.93 -10.82 2.81
N ALA A 738 20.60 -11.96 3.43
CA ALA A 738 20.86 -12.23 4.85
C ALA A 738 22.36 -12.39 5.17
N LYS A 739 23.25 -12.36 4.17
CA LYS A 739 24.72 -12.50 4.29
C LYS A 739 25.20 -13.79 4.98
N ASN A 740 24.33 -14.80 5.15
CA ASN A 740 24.63 -16.03 5.89
C ASN A 740 25.42 -17.02 5.00
N LYS A 741 26.75 -16.86 5.00
CA LYS A 741 27.69 -17.69 4.24
C LYS A 741 27.62 -19.20 4.54
N LYS A 742 27.08 -19.63 5.69
CA LYS A 742 26.91 -21.06 6.01
C LYS A 742 25.70 -21.63 5.28
N LYS A 743 24.49 -21.11 5.55
CA LYS A 743 23.24 -21.60 4.93
C LYS A 743 23.21 -21.37 3.42
N LEU A 744 23.85 -20.30 2.91
CA LEU A 744 24.05 -20.09 1.47
C LEU A 744 24.83 -21.24 0.80
N LYS A 745 25.88 -21.76 1.44
CA LYS A 745 26.69 -22.87 0.91
C LYS A 745 25.96 -24.21 0.93
N SER A 746 25.09 -24.47 1.92
CA SER A 746 24.26 -25.69 1.93
C SER A 746 23.13 -25.60 0.92
N GLN A 747 22.42 -24.46 0.86
CA GLN A 747 21.34 -24.25 -0.11
C GLN A 747 21.86 -24.30 -1.54
N GLY A 748 22.94 -23.59 -1.87
CA GLY A 748 23.55 -23.64 -3.20
C GLY A 748 23.99 -25.05 -3.63
N LYS A 749 24.39 -25.93 -2.69
CA LYS A 749 24.64 -27.35 -3.00
C LYS A 749 23.35 -28.11 -3.33
N ARG A 750 22.25 -27.90 -2.60
CA ARG A 750 20.93 -28.50 -2.87
C ARG A 750 20.41 -28.07 -4.25
N SER A 751 20.37 -26.77 -4.51
CA SER A 751 19.88 -26.20 -5.76
C SER A 751 20.70 -26.65 -6.98
N LYS A 752 22.03 -26.74 -6.87
CA LYS A 752 22.90 -27.29 -7.94
C LYS A 752 22.64 -28.78 -8.21
N ARG A 753 22.34 -29.59 -7.18
CA ARG A 753 21.95 -31.01 -7.38
C ARG A 753 20.63 -31.10 -8.15
N LEU A 754 19.63 -30.29 -7.77
CA LEU A 754 18.33 -30.26 -8.45
C LEU A 754 18.48 -29.86 -9.92
N ALA A 755 19.17 -28.75 -10.22
CA ALA A 755 19.38 -28.28 -11.58
C ALA A 755 20.05 -29.35 -12.47
N LYS A 756 21.07 -30.04 -11.94
CA LYS A 756 21.75 -31.16 -12.63
C LYS A 756 20.95 -32.46 -12.66
N GLY A 757 19.88 -32.59 -11.87
CA GLY A 757 18.88 -33.64 -11.98
C GLY A 757 17.93 -33.33 -13.13
N LEU A 758 17.24 -32.19 -13.07
CA LEU A 758 16.27 -31.74 -14.07
C LEU A 758 16.87 -31.71 -15.48
N LEU A 759 18.12 -31.23 -15.66
CA LEU A 759 18.79 -31.20 -16.97
C LEU A 759 19.21 -32.58 -17.52
N LYS A 760 19.18 -33.66 -16.71
CA LYS A 760 19.47 -35.03 -17.21
C LYS A 760 18.25 -35.69 -17.87
N GLU A 761 17.04 -35.26 -17.52
CA GLU A 761 15.79 -35.77 -18.11
C GLU A 761 15.77 -35.50 -19.63
N SER A 762 15.33 -36.49 -20.41
CA SER A 762 15.34 -36.42 -21.87
C SER A 762 14.51 -35.26 -22.44
N SER A 763 13.40 -34.91 -21.78
CA SER A 763 12.56 -33.75 -22.12
C SER A 763 13.25 -32.39 -21.90
N ASN A 764 14.24 -32.34 -21.01
CA ASN A 764 14.76 -31.10 -20.44
C ASN A 764 16.16 -30.74 -20.95
N ARG A 765 16.94 -31.71 -21.45
CA ARG A 765 18.32 -31.53 -21.97
C ARG A 765 18.48 -30.35 -22.94
N ASN A 766 17.46 -30.10 -23.76
CA ASN A 766 17.49 -29.07 -24.81
C ASN A 766 16.67 -27.81 -24.44
N SER A 767 16.16 -27.70 -23.20
CA SER A 767 15.42 -26.51 -22.75
C SER A 767 16.37 -25.38 -22.37
N LEU A 768 16.49 -24.39 -23.25
CA LEU A 768 17.35 -23.23 -23.03
C LEU A 768 16.84 -22.40 -21.83
N ALA A 769 15.53 -22.41 -21.57
CA ALA A 769 14.94 -21.87 -20.34
C ALA A 769 15.55 -22.48 -19.07
N LEU A 770 15.70 -23.80 -18.96
CA LEU A 770 16.33 -24.45 -17.80
C LEU A 770 17.84 -24.17 -17.71
N TRP A 771 18.56 -24.21 -18.83
CA TRP A 771 19.98 -23.85 -18.88
C TRP A 771 20.24 -22.42 -18.41
N LYS A 772 19.39 -21.47 -18.81
CA LYS A 772 19.44 -20.06 -18.41
C LYS A 772 19.31 -19.86 -16.90
N GLU A 773 18.35 -20.53 -16.25
CA GLU A 773 18.18 -20.45 -14.79
C GLU A 773 19.34 -21.17 -14.04
N TYR A 774 19.86 -22.29 -14.58
CA TYR A 774 21.04 -22.96 -13.97
C TYR A 774 22.33 -22.11 -14.08
N ALA A 775 22.55 -21.45 -15.22
CA ALA A 775 23.67 -20.52 -15.38
C ALA A 775 23.55 -19.31 -14.43
N LEU A 776 22.32 -18.79 -14.22
CA LEU A 776 22.04 -17.75 -13.23
C LEU A 776 22.33 -18.23 -11.79
N LEU A 777 21.99 -19.46 -11.43
CA LEU A 777 22.31 -20.05 -10.13
C LEU A 777 23.83 -20.14 -9.89
N GLU A 778 24.59 -20.60 -10.88
CA GLU A 778 26.06 -20.63 -10.80
C GLU A 778 26.63 -19.20 -10.63
N TRP A 779 26.11 -18.22 -11.36
CA TRP A 779 26.52 -16.81 -11.27
C TRP A 779 26.22 -16.20 -9.89
N LEU A 780 25.01 -16.40 -9.37
CA LEU A 780 24.58 -15.88 -8.05
C LEU A 780 25.40 -16.47 -6.90
N LEU A 781 25.89 -17.70 -7.04
CA LEU A 781 26.78 -18.34 -6.06
C LEU A 781 28.25 -17.90 -6.19
N GLY A 782 28.59 -17.04 -7.16
CA GLY A 782 29.93 -16.51 -7.40
C GLY A 782 30.82 -17.38 -8.30
N ASN A 783 30.29 -18.48 -8.86
CA ASN A 783 31.01 -19.37 -9.78
C ASN A 783 31.00 -18.81 -11.21
N ILE A 784 31.49 -17.58 -11.41
CA ILE A 784 31.37 -16.82 -12.67
C ILE A 784 31.92 -17.62 -13.87
N ASP A 785 33.09 -18.25 -13.72
CA ASP A 785 33.70 -19.02 -14.81
C ASP A 785 33.06 -20.39 -15.06
N ASP A 786 32.25 -20.93 -14.14
CA ASP A 786 31.41 -22.10 -14.46
C ASP A 786 30.09 -21.65 -15.09
N ALA A 787 29.50 -20.54 -14.63
CA ALA A 787 28.33 -19.92 -15.24
C ALA A 787 28.57 -19.58 -16.72
N ARG A 788 29.74 -19.01 -17.04
CA ARG A 788 30.22 -18.78 -18.42
C ARG A 788 30.20 -20.05 -19.26
N LYS A 789 30.85 -21.13 -18.81
CA LYS A 789 30.85 -22.44 -19.49
C LYS A 789 29.43 -22.98 -19.70
N VAL A 790 28.54 -22.82 -18.72
CA VAL A 790 27.14 -23.27 -18.79
C VAL A 790 26.36 -22.47 -19.84
N PHE A 791 26.51 -21.14 -19.89
CA PHE A 791 25.94 -20.31 -20.95
C PHE A 791 26.51 -20.67 -22.33
N ASP A 792 27.83 -20.75 -22.47
CA ASP A 792 28.51 -21.07 -23.73
C ASP A 792 28.07 -22.45 -24.28
N THR A 793 27.92 -23.44 -23.39
CA THR A 793 27.37 -24.77 -23.73
C THR A 793 25.92 -24.67 -24.21
N ALA A 794 25.08 -23.90 -23.51
CA ALA A 794 23.66 -23.75 -23.87
C ALA A 794 23.45 -23.02 -25.21
N ILE A 795 24.26 -22.00 -25.52
CA ILE A 795 24.25 -21.33 -26.83
C ILE A 795 24.71 -22.32 -27.92
N SER A 796 25.78 -23.09 -27.66
CA SER A 796 26.26 -24.14 -28.58
C SER A 796 25.20 -25.21 -28.86
N LEU A 797 24.43 -25.62 -27.85
CA LEU A 797 23.31 -26.56 -27.98
C LEU A 797 22.13 -26.00 -28.78
N ALA A 798 21.96 -24.67 -28.86
CA ALA A 798 20.90 -24.05 -29.63
C ALA A 798 21.14 -24.10 -31.15
N GLY A 799 22.42 -24.11 -31.58
CA GLY A 799 22.81 -24.10 -32.99
C GLY A 799 22.45 -22.80 -33.72
N SER A 800 22.42 -22.84 -35.05
CA SER A 800 22.26 -21.68 -35.96
C SER A 800 20.83 -21.12 -36.05
N LYS A 801 20.00 -21.27 -35.01
CA LYS A 801 18.62 -20.74 -34.96
C LYS A 801 18.56 -19.20 -34.99
N GLY A 802 19.59 -18.54 -34.46
CA GLY A 802 19.75 -17.09 -34.45
C GLY A 802 18.59 -16.32 -33.81
N LEU A 803 18.35 -15.11 -34.32
CA LEU A 803 17.37 -14.15 -33.79
C LEU A 803 15.90 -14.61 -33.79
N LYS A 804 15.56 -15.74 -34.42
CA LYS A 804 14.18 -16.26 -34.50
C LYS A 804 13.80 -17.17 -33.32
N ASP A 805 14.76 -17.64 -32.52
CA ASP A 805 14.46 -18.40 -31.30
C ASP A 805 14.37 -17.46 -30.08
N GLN A 806 13.18 -17.39 -29.49
CA GLN A 806 12.87 -16.61 -28.30
C GLN A 806 13.67 -17.05 -27.06
N GLU A 807 13.83 -18.35 -26.81
CA GLU A 807 14.57 -18.82 -25.64
C GLU A 807 16.06 -18.52 -25.79
N LEU A 808 16.61 -18.68 -27.01
CA LEU A 808 18.00 -18.33 -27.32
C LEU A 808 18.25 -16.83 -27.13
N CYS A 809 17.38 -15.96 -27.67
CA CYS A 809 17.48 -14.52 -27.44
C CYS A 809 17.39 -14.18 -25.95
N SER A 810 16.46 -14.82 -25.21
CA SER A 810 16.32 -14.61 -23.76
C SER A 810 17.55 -15.06 -22.95
N LEU A 811 18.26 -16.10 -23.41
CA LEU A 811 19.49 -16.61 -22.79
C LEU A 811 20.69 -15.71 -23.10
N CYS A 812 20.90 -15.34 -24.37
CA CYS A 812 21.96 -14.42 -24.78
C CYS A 812 21.79 -13.03 -24.16
N LEU A 813 20.56 -12.55 -24.02
CA LEU A 813 20.24 -11.33 -23.26
C LEU A 813 20.73 -11.44 -21.81
N LEU A 814 20.34 -12.49 -21.08
CA LEU A 814 20.78 -12.64 -19.69
C LEU A 814 22.31 -12.71 -19.55
N TYR A 815 23.00 -13.47 -20.41
CA TYR A 815 24.45 -13.61 -20.33
C TYR A 815 25.16 -12.27 -20.59
N SER A 816 24.73 -11.52 -21.62
CA SER A 816 25.27 -10.20 -21.94
C SER A 816 24.91 -9.12 -20.89
N GLU A 817 23.73 -9.20 -20.26
CA GLU A 817 23.38 -8.35 -19.10
C GLU A 817 24.28 -8.61 -17.88
N LEU A 818 24.65 -9.87 -17.63
CA LEU A 818 25.47 -10.25 -16.49
C LEU A 818 26.94 -9.86 -16.67
N GLU A 819 27.53 -10.12 -17.85
CA GLU A 819 28.88 -9.64 -18.17
C GLU A 819 28.95 -8.11 -18.24
N GLY A 820 27.90 -7.45 -18.75
CA GLY A 820 27.80 -5.99 -18.81
C GLY A 820 27.83 -5.29 -17.44
N LYS A 821 27.55 -5.99 -16.34
CA LYS A 821 27.69 -5.48 -14.97
C LYS A 821 29.11 -5.57 -14.39
N ILE A 822 29.95 -6.48 -14.90
CA ILE A 822 31.34 -6.59 -14.42
C ILE A 822 32.16 -5.37 -14.90
N LEU A 823 31.69 -4.72 -15.98
CA LEU A 823 32.30 -3.55 -16.60
C LEU A 823 31.73 -2.24 -16.03
N ASP A 824 32.12 -1.89 -14.81
CA ASP A 824 31.74 -0.64 -14.10
C ASP A 824 32.15 0.67 -14.83
N ASN A 825 32.92 0.60 -15.93
CA ASN A 825 33.24 1.74 -16.81
C ASN A 825 32.68 1.53 -18.23
N PRO A 826 31.72 2.36 -18.69
CA PRO A 826 31.15 2.23 -20.04
C PRO A 826 32.18 2.50 -21.17
N GLU A 827 33.27 3.21 -20.84
CA GLU A 827 34.34 3.63 -21.76
C GLU A 827 35.18 2.47 -22.33
N GLN A 828 35.04 1.23 -21.83
CA GLN A 828 35.81 0.05 -22.27
C GLN A 828 34.96 -1.04 -22.96
N ASN A 829 33.66 -0.78 -23.18
CA ASN A 829 32.70 -1.84 -23.55
C ASN A 829 32.79 -2.39 -24.98
N ALA A 830 33.41 -1.68 -25.93
CA ALA A 830 33.40 -2.05 -27.35
C ALA A 830 34.08 -3.40 -27.65
N GLY A 831 35.06 -3.80 -26.83
CA GLY A 831 35.76 -5.10 -26.93
C GLY A 831 35.22 -6.17 -25.98
N SER A 832 34.06 -5.98 -25.35
CA SER A 832 33.56 -6.86 -24.29
C SER A 832 32.95 -8.18 -24.80
N ARG A 833 33.01 -9.22 -23.96
CA ARG A 833 32.31 -10.50 -24.22
C ARG A 833 30.81 -10.31 -24.49
N ALA A 834 30.16 -9.34 -23.84
CA ALA A 834 28.75 -9.01 -24.08
C ALA A 834 28.48 -8.59 -25.54
N VAL A 835 29.37 -7.80 -26.15
CA VAL A 835 29.28 -7.42 -27.58
C VAL A 835 29.50 -8.63 -28.48
N HIS A 836 30.45 -9.51 -28.15
CA HIS A 836 30.68 -10.75 -28.91
C HIS A 836 29.46 -11.71 -28.86
N ILE A 837 28.87 -11.97 -27.69
CA ILE A 837 27.65 -12.78 -27.56
C ILE A 837 26.53 -12.20 -28.46
N LEU A 838 26.28 -10.89 -28.36
CA LEU A 838 25.24 -10.22 -29.13
C LEU A 838 25.56 -10.12 -30.64
N THR A 839 26.83 -10.16 -31.03
CA THR A 839 27.26 -10.22 -32.45
C THR A 839 27.05 -11.63 -32.99
N SER A 840 27.55 -12.66 -32.30
CA SER A 840 27.46 -14.06 -32.72
C SER A 840 26.01 -14.57 -32.86
N LEU A 841 25.07 -14.05 -32.05
CA LEU A 841 23.63 -14.33 -32.17
C LEU A 841 23.03 -13.90 -33.54
N THR A 842 23.66 -12.96 -34.24
CA THR A 842 23.24 -12.52 -35.58
C THR A 842 23.88 -13.31 -36.72
N GLU A 843 24.92 -14.10 -36.43
CA GLU A 843 25.59 -14.92 -37.43
C GLU A 843 24.89 -16.26 -37.61
N SER A 844 24.95 -16.81 -38.83
CA SER A 844 24.50 -18.19 -39.11
C SER A 844 25.57 -19.24 -38.80
N SER A 845 26.71 -18.80 -38.26
CA SER A 845 27.84 -19.60 -37.78
C SER A 845 27.43 -20.51 -36.59
N PRO A 846 28.11 -21.65 -36.35
CA PRO A 846 28.11 -22.25 -35.02
C PRO A 846 28.75 -21.27 -34.02
N TYR A 847 28.22 -21.20 -32.79
CA TYR A 847 28.77 -20.35 -31.74
C TYR A 847 30.19 -20.79 -31.35
N ILE A 848 31.07 -19.81 -31.15
CA ILE A 848 32.47 -20.00 -30.71
C ILE A 848 32.62 -19.20 -29.41
N PRO A 849 33.09 -19.78 -28.29
CA PRO A 849 33.28 -19.05 -27.03
C PRO A 849 34.29 -17.90 -27.15
N TYR A 850 33.95 -16.76 -26.52
CA TYR A 850 34.75 -15.53 -26.55
C TYR A 850 36.23 -15.75 -26.20
N SER A 851 37.08 -15.51 -27.19
CA SER A 851 38.54 -15.64 -27.10
C SER A 851 39.30 -14.33 -27.42
N SER A 852 38.67 -13.42 -28.17
CA SER A 852 39.26 -12.14 -28.62
C SER A 852 38.16 -11.08 -28.83
N PRO A 853 38.45 -9.78 -28.75
CA PRO A 853 37.49 -8.72 -29.06
C PRO A 853 37.03 -8.76 -30.52
N GLU A 854 35.81 -8.29 -30.78
CA GLU A 854 35.18 -8.37 -32.10
C GLU A 854 35.74 -7.39 -33.13
N HIS A 855 35.63 -7.78 -34.40
CA HIS A 855 35.98 -6.90 -35.52
C HIS A 855 34.84 -5.89 -35.78
N ALA A 856 35.19 -4.62 -35.99
CA ALA A 856 34.21 -3.56 -36.25
C ALA A 856 33.29 -3.85 -37.46
N VAL A 857 33.77 -4.63 -38.44
CA VAL A 857 32.97 -5.09 -39.59
C VAL A 857 31.88 -6.08 -39.17
N SER A 858 32.15 -6.99 -38.23
CA SER A 858 31.15 -7.92 -37.67
C SER A 858 30.06 -7.14 -36.93
N ILE A 859 30.46 -6.17 -36.10
CA ILE A 859 29.54 -5.29 -35.35
C ILE A 859 28.62 -4.52 -36.32
N LEU A 860 29.15 -3.97 -37.43
CA LEU A 860 28.35 -3.27 -38.43
C LEU A 860 27.41 -4.19 -39.23
N LYS A 861 27.78 -5.46 -39.47
CA LYS A 861 26.89 -6.47 -40.05
C LYS A 861 25.76 -6.82 -39.09
N ALA A 862 26.10 -7.16 -37.84
CA ALA A 862 25.16 -7.52 -36.79
C ALA A 862 24.09 -6.44 -36.59
N ARG A 863 24.49 -5.16 -36.58
CA ARG A 863 23.55 -4.03 -36.50
C ARG A 863 22.46 -4.08 -37.58
N LYS A 864 22.83 -4.29 -38.84
CA LYS A 864 21.86 -4.37 -39.95
C LYS A 864 20.94 -5.59 -39.85
N VAL A 865 21.45 -6.71 -39.35
CA VAL A 865 20.66 -7.93 -39.13
C VAL A 865 19.64 -7.72 -38.01
N TYR A 866 20.01 -7.04 -36.91
CA TYR A 866 19.07 -6.62 -35.87
C TYR A 866 18.03 -5.60 -36.37
N GLU A 867 18.44 -4.62 -37.19
CA GLU A 867 17.54 -3.61 -37.76
C GLU A 867 16.45 -4.26 -38.65
N HIS A 868 16.84 -5.22 -39.50
CA HIS A 868 15.90 -6.00 -40.31
C HIS A 868 14.99 -6.89 -39.45
N ALA A 869 15.56 -7.65 -38.51
CA ALA A 869 14.80 -8.56 -37.66
C ALA A 869 13.80 -7.81 -36.76
N LEU A 870 14.15 -6.60 -36.28
CA LEU A 870 13.19 -5.75 -35.57
C LEU A 870 12.06 -5.34 -36.52
N GLN A 871 12.36 -4.84 -37.73
CA GLN A 871 11.32 -4.46 -38.70
C GLN A 871 10.37 -5.63 -39.03
N ASP A 872 10.88 -6.85 -39.24
CA ASP A 872 10.08 -8.06 -39.43
C ASP A 872 9.12 -8.31 -38.25
N CYS A 873 9.59 -8.12 -37.00
CA CYS A 873 8.80 -8.28 -35.78
C CYS A 873 7.86 -7.09 -35.45
N LEU A 874 8.04 -5.93 -36.08
CA LEU A 874 7.09 -4.80 -35.97
C LEU A 874 5.84 -5.02 -36.82
N MET A 875 5.95 -5.78 -37.91
CA MET A 875 4.84 -6.19 -38.79
C MET A 875 4.00 -7.34 -38.21
N GLN A 876 4.23 -7.73 -36.95
CA GLN A 876 3.59 -8.85 -36.27
C GLN A 876 3.02 -8.41 -34.92
N GLU A 877 2.00 -9.13 -34.45
CA GLU A 877 1.41 -8.94 -33.12
C GLU A 877 2.47 -8.98 -32.00
N PRO A 878 2.33 -8.18 -30.93
CA PRO A 878 3.28 -8.18 -29.82
C PRO A 878 3.39 -9.56 -29.15
N HIS A 879 4.60 -10.12 -29.14
CA HIS A 879 4.88 -11.45 -28.59
C HIS A 879 6.24 -11.48 -27.87
N TRP A 880 6.48 -12.50 -27.03
CA TRP A 880 7.68 -12.60 -26.18
C TRP A 880 9.01 -12.72 -26.95
N GLY A 881 8.98 -13.13 -28.22
CA GLY A 881 10.08 -13.03 -29.18
C GLY A 881 10.51 -11.57 -29.41
N ARG A 882 9.58 -10.71 -29.85
CA ARG A 882 9.79 -9.24 -29.97
C ARG A 882 10.39 -8.62 -28.71
N VAL A 883 9.97 -9.05 -27.51
CA VAL A 883 10.54 -8.58 -26.23
C VAL A 883 12.03 -8.96 -26.11
N SER A 884 12.35 -10.24 -26.33
CA SER A 884 13.71 -10.77 -26.17
C SER A 884 14.67 -10.20 -27.22
N LEU A 885 14.22 -10.10 -28.48
CA LEU A 885 14.95 -9.49 -29.59
C LEU A 885 15.23 -8.01 -29.34
N SER A 886 14.22 -7.25 -28.91
CA SER A 886 14.36 -5.82 -28.62
C SER A 886 15.32 -5.58 -27.45
N GLY A 887 15.32 -6.46 -26.44
CA GLY A 887 16.29 -6.45 -25.37
C GLY A 887 17.73 -6.66 -25.87
N CYS A 888 17.96 -7.72 -26.67
CA CYS A 888 19.28 -7.96 -27.29
C CYS A 888 19.77 -6.76 -28.11
N PHE A 889 18.91 -6.22 -28.99
CA PHE A 889 19.30 -5.11 -29.87
C PHE A 889 19.52 -3.80 -29.10
N ALA A 890 18.68 -3.49 -28.11
CA ALA A 890 18.87 -2.31 -27.27
C ALA A 890 20.17 -2.39 -26.45
N LEU A 891 20.49 -3.56 -25.88
CA LEU A 891 21.75 -3.77 -25.16
C LEU A 891 22.95 -3.67 -26.13
N PHE A 892 22.84 -4.20 -27.34
CA PHE A 892 23.86 -4.07 -28.38
C PHE A 892 24.11 -2.61 -28.79
N GLN A 893 23.06 -1.80 -28.98
CA GLN A 893 23.20 -0.37 -29.25
C GLN A 893 23.75 0.41 -28.03
N TYR A 894 23.40 0.00 -26.80
CA TYR A 894 23.92 0.60 -25.57
C TYR A 894 25.43 0.39 -25.42
N LEU A 895 25.92 -0.81 -25.76
CA LEU A 895 27.34 -1.19 -25.67
C LEU A 895 28.18 -0.71 -26.86
N THR A 896 27.58 -0.45 -28.03
CA THR A 896 28.30 -0.11 -29.28
C THR A 896 28.04 1.29 -29.84
N VAL A 897 27.08 2.05 -29.30
CA VAL A 897 26.76 3.43 -29.73
C VAL A 897 26.50 4.35 -28.54
N SER A 898 25.30 4.27 -27.92
CA SER A 898 24.85 5.19 -26.89
C SER A 898 23.56 4.73 -26.20
N VAL A 899 23.22 5.36 -25.08
CA VAL A 899 21.91 5.20 -24.43
C VAL A 899 20.76 5.66 -25.33
N ASP A 900 20.93 6.74 -26.08
CA ASP A 900 19.85 7.32 -26.89
C ASP A 900 19.54 6.44 -28.12
N ALA A 901 20.53 5.74 -28.68
CA ALA A 901 20.33 4.73 -29.73
C ALA A 901 19.56 3.50 -29.20
N ALA A 902 19.91 3.02 -27.99
CA ALA A 902 19.19 1.93 -27.34
C ALA A 902 17.75 2.31 -26.94
N VAL A 903 17.54 3.56 -26.50
CA VAL A 903 16.23 4.14 -26.21
C VAL A 903 15.38 4.29 -27.48
N ALA A 904 15.97 4.65 -28.62
CA ALA A 904 15.25 4.70 -29.90
C ALA A 904 14.72 3.31 -30.29
N VAL A 905 15.54 2.26 -30.16
CA VAL A 905 15.12 0.86 -30.37
C VAL A 905 13.96 0.48 -29.46
N LEU A 906 14.04 0.76 -28.15
CA LEU A 906 12.99 0.36 -27.20
C LEU A 906 11.71 1.17 -27.35
N ARG A 907 11.76 2.41 -27.86
CA ARG A 907 10.56 3.18 -28.24
C ARG A 907 9.91 2.56 -29.46
N GLN A 908 10.66 2.40 -30.56
CA GLN A 908 10.18 1.76 -31.78
C GLN A 908 9.59 0.36 -31.52
N ALA A 909 10.17 -0.40 -30.59
CA ALA A 909 9.69 -1.72 -30.19
C ALA A 909 8.42 -1.69 -29.28
N ALA A 910 8.20 -0.61 -28.53
CA ALA A 910 7.01 -0.40 -27.70
C ALA A 910 5.84 0.24 -28.48
N ASP A 911 6.14 1.04 -29.51
CA ASP A 911 5.14 1.65 -30.37
C ASP A 911 4.38 0.56 -31.17
N SER A 912 3.07 0.53 -31.01
CA SER A 912 2.15 -0.33 -31.77
C SER A 912 1.10 0.53 -32.46
N GLN A 913 1.10 0.53 -33.79
CA GLN A 913 -0.02 1.09 -34.55
C GLN A 913 -1.21 0.11 -34.44
N LEU A 914 -2.39 0.63 -34.05
CA LEU A 914 -3.68 -0.06 -34.03
C LEU A 914 -3.86 -1.20 -32.99
N ILE A 915 -4.26 -0.86 -31.76
CA ILE A 915 -5.28 -1.61 -31.02
C ILE A 915 -6.27 -0.59 -30.42
N PRO A 916 -7.58 -0.66 -30.68
CA PRO A 916 -8.59 0.09 -29.91
C PRO A 916 -8.73 -0.54 -28.52
N GLU A 917 -8.51 0.24 -27.46
CA GLU A 917 -8.67 -0.25 -26.08
C GLU A 917 -10.14 -0.56 -25.76
N THR A 918 -10.52 -1.84 -25.83
CA THR A 918 -11.76 -2.32 -25.21
C THR A 918 -11.56 -2.44 -23.70
N PRO A 919 -12.47 -1.92 -22.85
CA PRO A 919 -12.28 -1.92 -21.39
C PRO A 919 -11.98 -3.30 -20.78
N TYR A 920 -12.55 -4.36 -21.35
CA TYR A 920 -12.32 -5.75 -20.94
C TYR A 920 -10.87 -6.24 -21.03
N ASN A 921 -10.00 -5.59 -21.82
CA ASN A 921 -8.59 -5.99 -21.94
C ASN A 921 -7.69 -5.44 -20.83
N ILE A 922 -8.19 -4.55 -19.95
CA ILE A 922 -7.40 -3.97 -18.85
C ILE A 922 -7.07 -5.03 -17.78
N GLU A 923 -7.98 -5.98 -17.54
CA GLU A 923 -7.88 -6.92 -16.42
C GLU A 923 -6.90 -8.08 -16.62
N ARG A 924 -6.50 -8.39 -17.86
CA ARG A 924 -5.70 -9.59 -18.19
C ARG A 924 -4.19 -9.33 -18.33
N ASN A 925 -3.73 -8.08 -18.22
CA ASN A 925 -2.41 -7.65 -18.71
C ASN A 925 -1.31 -7.53 -17.62
N SER A 926 -0.96 -8.64 -16.98
CA SER A 926 0.34 -8.82 -16.30
C SER A 926 1.42 -9.47 -17.20
N ASP A 927 1.02 -10.12 -18.29
CA ASP A 927 1.92 -10.82 -19.24
C ASP A 927 1.99 -10.10 -20.60
N CYS A 928 1.80 -8.76 -20.61
CA CYS A 928 1.79 -7.96 -21.83
C CYS A 928 3.22 -7.74 -22.40
N PRO A 929 3.52 -8.16 -23.65
CA PRO A 929 4.84 -7.98 -24.25
C PRO A 929 5.29 -6.51 -24.34
N LEU A 930 4.37 -5.58 -24.63
CA LEU A 930 4.67 -4.13 -24.70
C LEU A 930 4.98 -3.53 -23.32
N GLN A 931 4.32 -4.03 -22.27
CA GLN A 931 4.60 -3.66 -20.87
C GLN A 931 6.01 -4.13 -20.46
N ALA A 932 6.43 -5.34 -20.88
CA ALA A 932 7.78 -5.84 -20.66
C ALA A 932 8.87 -5.02 -21.38
N ILE A 933 8.64 -4.60 -22.62
CA ILE A 933 9.55 -3.68 -23.35
C ILE A 933 9.60 -2.30 -22.68
N THR A 934 8.46 -1.81 -22.19
CA THR A 934 8.38 -0.55 -21.43
C THR A 934 9.17 -0.63 -20.12
N LEU A 935 9.09 -1.76 -19.39
CA LEU A 935 9.93 -2.02 -18.23
C LEU A 935 11.42 -2.01 -18.59
N MET A 936 11.83 -2.68 -19.68
CA MET A 936 13.22 -2.64 -20.18
C MET A 936 13.73 -1.22 -20.43
N HIS A 937 12.91 -0.37 -21.04
CA HIS A 937 13.23 1.05 -21.30
C HIS A 937 13.42 1.85 -20.00
N THR A 938 12.56 1.64 -18.98
CA THR A 938 12.71 2.34 -17.69
C THR A 938 13.91 1.84 -16.87
N ASN A 939 14.23 0.56 -16.95
CA ASN A 939 15.40 -0.04 -16.29
C ASN A 939 16.71 0.44 -16.93
N LEU A 940 16.79 0.47 -18.26
CA LEU A 940 17.94 1.00 -19.00
C LEU A 940 18.27 2.43 -18.57
N LEU A 941 17.27 3.32 -18.61
CA LEU A 941 17.42 4.73 -18.26
C LEU A 941 17.81 4.90 -16.79
N ARG A 942 17.30 4.06 -15.88
CA ARG A 942 17.73 4.05 -14.47
C ARG A 942 19.16 3.57 -14.33
N HIS A 943 19.55 2.46 -14.95
CA HIS A 943 20.90 1.94 -14.86
C HIS A 943 21.88 2.97 -15.40
N HIS A 944 21.62 3.56 -16.57
CA HIS A 944 22.48 4.58 -17.14
C HIS A 944 22.60 5.81 -16.23
N TYR A 945 21.50 6.27 -15.62
CA TYR A 945 21.52 7.32 -14.57
C TYR A 945 22.26 6.91 -13.29
N LYS A 946 22.27 5.62 -12.92
CA LYS A 946 23.06 5.09 -11.80
C LYS A 946 24.54 4.93 -12.14
N ALA A 947 24.91 4.74 -13.41
CA ALA A 947 26.28 4.54 -13.86
C ALA A 947 26.98 5.86 -14.21
N SER A 948 26.34 6.70 -15.03
CA SER A 948 26.90 7.91 -15.66
C SER A 948 26.30 9.21 -15.09
N VAL A 949 26.67 10.36 -15.66
CA VAL A 949 26.03 11.66 -15.39
C VAL A 949 25.01 11.94 -16.51
N TYR A 950 23.76 11.50 -16.30
CA TYR A 950 22.68 11.64 -17.27
C TYR A 950 21.54 12.52 -16.73
N PRO A 951 20.84 13.32 -17.56
CA PRO A 951 19.68 14.10 -17.11
C PRO A 951 18.55 13.20 -16.60
N LEU A 952 17.92 13.57 -15.49
CA LEU A 952 16.82 12.77 -14.92
C LEU A 952 15.49 12.92 -15.69
N ARG A 953 15.42 13.87 -16.62
CA ARG A 953 14.20 14.22 -17.37
C ARG A 953 13.65 13.05 -18.22
N PRO A 954 14.44 12.35 -19.07
CA PRO A 954 13.92 11.26 -19.90
C PRO A 954 13.40 10.08 -19.07
N LEU A 955 14.09 9.69 -17.99
CA LEU A 955 13.62 8.62 -17.08
C LEU A 955 12.25 8.97 -16.47
N ARG A 956 12.09 10.21 -15.98
CA ARG A 956 10.82 10.70 -15.47
C ARG A 956 9.73 10.70 -16.55
N GLU A 957 10.02 11.21 -17.74
CA GLU A 957 9.01 11.33 -18.81
C GLU A 957 8.58 9.94 -19.31
N THR A 958 9.51 8.99 -19.48
CA THR A 958 9.19 7.58 -19.79
C THR A 958 8.38 6.91 -18.67
N LEU A 959 8.71 7.12 -17.39
CA LEU A 959 7.91 6.57 -16.27
C LEU A 959 6.51 7.19 -16.21
N MET A 960 6.37 8.49 -16.51
CA MET A 960 5.09 9.20 -16.51
C MET A 960 4.20 8.85 -17.72
N SER A 961 4.76 8.41 -18.85
CA SER A 961 3.96 7.82 -19.95
C SER A 961 3.61 6.36 -19.66
N ALA A 962 4.57 5.56 -19.19
CA ALA A 962 4.36 4.15 -18.86
C ALA A 962 3.25 3.93 -17.82
N LEU A 963 3.22 4.73 -16.75
CA LEU A 963 2.20 4.65 -15.70
C LEU A 963 0.81 5.18 -16.11
N LYS A 964 0.69 5.87 -17.25
CA LYS A 964 -0.63 6.20 -17.83
C LYS A 964 -1.22 5.03 -18.61
N LEU A 965 -0.39 4.23 -19.27
CA LEU A 965 -0.80 3.04 -20.03
C LEU A 965 -0.98 1.82 -19.12
N TYR A 966 -0.13 1.69 -18.09
CA TYR A 966 -0.08 0.52 -17.21
C TYR A 966 -0.22 0.92 -15.72
N PRO A 967 -1.36 1.50 -15.30
CA PRO A 967 -1.53 2.06 -13.95
C PRO A 967 -1.54 0.99 -12.84
N THR A 968 -1.74 -0.28 -13.16
CA THR A 968 -1.69 -1.42 -12.22
C THR A 968 -0.26 -1.96 -12.00
N ASN A 969 0.75 -1.51 -12.76
CA ASN A 969 2.06 -2.14 -12.73
C ASN A 969 2.89 -1.70 -11.50
N VAL A 970 2.92 -2.57 -10.48
CA VAL A 970 3.65 -2.40 -9.22
C VAL A 970 5.14 -2.06 -9.45
N SER A 971 5.80 -2.70 -10.42
CA SER A 971 7.22 -2.46 -10.70
C SER A 971 7.48 -1.06 -11.26
N LEU A 972 6.64 -0.56 -12.18
CA LEU A 972 6.69 0.84 -12.65
C LEU A 972 6.39 1.83 -11.52
N TRP A 973 5.50 1.52 -10.59
CA TRP A 973 5.23 2.36 -9.42
C TRP A 973 6.42 2.43 -8.46
N LYS A 974 7.01 1.29 -8.07
CA LYS A 974 8.28 1.23 -7.32
C LYS A 974 9.37 2.07 -7.99
N SER A 975 9.46 1.95 -9.32
CA SER A 975 10.42 2.67 -10.17
C SER A 975 10.23 4.19 -10.10
N TYR A 976 8.98 4.66 -10.19
CA TYR A 976 8.64 6.08 -10.13
C TYR A 976 8.87 6.67 -8.73
N ILE A 977 8.37 6.03 -7.67
CA ILE A 977 8.51 6.55 -6.30
C ILE A 977 9.97 6.55 -5.83
N MET A 978 10.79 5.53 -6.15
CA MET A 978 12.24 5.53 -5.86
C MET A 978 13.00 6.62 -6.65
N THR A 979 12.47 7.06 -7.79
CA THR A 979 13.09 8.11 -8.62
C THR A 979 12.72 9.50 -8.10
N GLU A 980 11.45 9.74 -7.75
CA GLU A 980 10.98 11.03 -7.26
C GLU A 980 11.28 11.27 -5.77
N SER A 981 11.43 10.24 -4.93
CA SER A 981 11.76 10.41 -3.51
C SER A 981 13.12 11.09 -3.27
N LYS A 982 14.00 11.06 -4.27
CA LYS A 982 15.29 11.77 -4.30
C LYS A 982 15.16 13.26 -4.66
N LEU A 983 13.95 13.76 -4.85
CA LEU A 983 13.64 15.10 -5.34
C LEU A 983 12.60 15.74 -4.43
N HIS A 984 12.89 16.90 -3.85
CA HIS A 984 12.01 17.57 -2.90
C HIS A 984 10.74 18.21 -3.52
N ASN A 985 10.31 17.79 -4.72
CA ASN A 985 9.15 18.34 -5.45
C ASN A 985 7.90 17.45 -5.29
N ALA A 986 7.38 17.38 -4.06
CA ALA A 986 6.19 16.60 -3.74
C ALA A 986 4.94 17.06 -4.50
N SER A 987 4.82 18.34 -4.85
CA SER A 987 3.63 18.87 -5.55
C SER A 987 3.49 18.34 -6.98
N LYS A 988 4.60 18.10 -7.70
CA LYS A 988 4.57 17.45 -9.02
C LYS A 988 4.16 15.98 -8.92
N VAL A 989 4.68 15.24 -7.94
CA VAL A 989 4.32 13.83 -7.69
C VAL A 989 2.83 13.72 -7.39
N ARG A 990 2.32 14.51 -6.43
CA ARG A 990 0.89 14.57 -6.07
C ARG A 990 0.02 14.79 -7.29
N ARG A 991 0.26 15.86 -8.06
CA ARG A 991 -0.52 16.20 -9.26
C ARG A 991 -0.53 15.10 -10.32
N PHE A 992 0.55 14.33 -10.46
CA PHE A 992 0.61 13.20 -11.39
C PHE A 992 -0.20 12.00 -10.89
N ILE A 993 -0.01 11.57 -9.63
CA ILE A 993 -0.75 10.43 -9.09
C ILE A 993 -2.25 10.77 -9.00
N ASP A 994 -2.59 11.97 -8.54
CA ASP A 994 -3.96 12.49 -8.54
C ASP A 994 -4.52 12.73 -9.96
N SER A 995 -3.72 12.60 -11.03
CA SER A 995 -4.23 12.55 -12.42
C SER A 995 -4.58 11.12 -12.86
N ILE A 996 -3.82 10.11 -12.43
CA ILE A 996 -4.11 8.69 -12.70
C ILE A 996 -5.32 8.22 -11.87
N ARG A 997 -5.39 8.59 -10.59
CA ARG A 997 -6.50 8.27 -9.66
C ARG A 997 -7.89 8.78 -10.08
N ARG A 998 -7.99 9.57 -11.14
CA ARG A 998 -9.25 10.05 -11.75
C ARG A 998 -9.64 9.33 -13.04
N VAL A 999 -8.79 8.41 -13.52
CA VAL A 999 -8.96 7.67 -14.78
C VAL A 999 -9.07 6.16 -14.55
N THR A 1000 -8.54 5.64 -13.43
CA THR A 1000 -8.61 4.22 -13.07
C THR A 1000 -9.25 3.99 -11.69
N SER A 1001 -9.94 2.86 -11.54
CA SER A 1001 -10.47 2.31 -10.29
C SER A 1001 -9.43 1.51 -9.49
N ALA A 1002 -8.26 1.26 -10.06
CA ALA A 1002 -7.20 0.42 -9.49
C ALA A 1002 -6.59 1.01 -8.20
N LEU A 1003 -6.15 0.13 -7.28
CA LEU A 1003 -5.67 0.55 -5.95
C LEU A 1003 -4.19 0.94 -5.91
N GLU A 1004 -3.33 0.49 -6.83
CA GLU A 1004 -1.88 0.74 -6.80
C GLU A 1004 -1.56 2.25 -6.81
N PRO A 1005 -2.21 3.11 -7.62
CA PRO A 1005 -2.01 4.56 -7.55
C PRO A 1005 -2.32 5.16 -6.16
N CYS A 1006 -3.29 4.59 -5.42
CA CYS A 1006 -3.60 5.01 -4.05
C CYS A 1006 -2.55 4.48 -3.05
N LEU A 1007 -2.20 3.19 -3.12
CA LEU A 1007 -1.20 2.53 -2.27
C LEU A 1007 0.18 3.21 -2.39
N PHE A 1008 0.61 3.52 -3.62
CA PHE A 1008 1.87 4.22 -3.84
C PHE A 1008 1.82 5.73 -3.55
N ALA A 1009 0.65 6.38 -3.60
CA ALA A 1009 0.48 7.74 -3.06
C ALA A 1009 0.69 7.77 -1.54
N ILE A 1010 0.02 6.85 -0.81
CA ILE A 1010 0.15 6.69 0.64
C ILE A 1010 1.63 6.45 0.99
N ARG A 1011 2.25 5.44 0.37
CA ARG A 1011 3.64 5.07 0.65
C ARG A 1011 4.65 6.20 0.37
N ALA A 1012 4.44 6.98 -0.69
CA ALA A 1012 5.30 8.12 -1.00
C ALA A 1012 5.18 9.26 0.02
N GLU A 1013 3.98 9.50 0.56
CA GLU A 1013 3.77 10.50 1.61
C GLU A 1013 4.28 10.01 2.97
N GLU A 1014 4.16 8.72 3.28
CA GLU A 1014 4.78 8.09 4.45
C GLU A 1014 6.30 8.20 4.44
N ASP A 1015 6.97 7.78 3.36
CA ASP A 1015 8.44 7.78 3.32
C ASP A 1015 8.99 9.21 3.33
N ARG A 1016 8.23 10.17 2.78
CA ARG A 1016 8.52 11.59 2.90
C ARG A 1016 8.22 12.13 4.31
N ARG A 1017 7.26 11.58 5.07
CA ARG A 1017 7.10 11.85 6.51
C ARG A 1017 8.30 11.30 7.29
N LYS A 1018 8.67 10.03 7.10
CA LYS A 1018 9.82 9.37 7.76
C LYS A 1018 11.13 10.17 7.55
N LEU A 1019 11.29 10.83 6.40
CA LEU A 1019 12.40 11.75 6.11
C LEU A 1019 12.33 13.10 6.87
N VAL A 1020 11.14 13.68 7.06
CA VAL A 1020 10.97 14.90 7.89
C VAL A 1020 11.18 14.56 9.36
N ASP A 1021 10.54 13.49 9.83
CA ASP A 1021 10.66 12.89 11.16
C ASP A 1021 12.13 12.58 11.54
N SER A 1022 12.99 12.17 10.60
CA SER A 1022 14.40 11.88 10.87
C SER A 1022 15.27 13.13 10.94
N VAL A 1023 15.03 14.13 10.07
CA VAL A 1023 15.72 15.42 10.12
C VAL A 1023 15.37 16.18 11.41
N GLN A 1024 14.10 16.21 11.82
CA GLN A 1024 13.64 16.88 13.04
C GLN A 1024 14.19 16.29 14.36
N ARG A 1025 14.73 15.06 14.33
CA ARG A 1025 15.35 14.40 15.50
C ARG A 1025 16.88 14.42 15.48
N ALA A 1026 17.50 14.97 14.43
CA ALA A 1026 18.95 14.89 14.23
C ALA A 1026 19.73 16.02 14.92
N GLU A 1027 19.10 17.16 15.23
CA GLU A 1027 19.77 18.33 15.81
C GLU A 1027 19.14 18.73 17.14
N LEU A 1028 19.96 18.62 18.20
CA LEU A 1028 19.72 19.04 19.60
C LEU A 1028 18.66 18.24 20.38
N GLY A 1029 18.93 18.05 21.68
CA GLY A 1029 18.06 17.33 22.62
C GLY A 1029 16.82 18.11 23.08
N GLU A 1030 16.55 19.27 22.49
CA GLU A 1030 15.37 20.09 22.72
C GLU A 1030 14.51 20.11 21.45
N VAL A 1031 13.42 19.34 21.46
CA VAL A 1031 12.50 19.25 20.32
C VAL A 1031 11.86 20.63 20.08
N HIS A 1032 12.40 21.37 19.13
CA HIS A 1032 11.91 22.69 18.74
C HIS A 1032 10.54 22.55 18.04
N SER A 1033 9.47 22.68 18.82
CA SER A 1033 8.05 22.64 18.42
C SER A 1033 7.61 23.80 17.49
N ILE A 1034 8.57 24.50 16.89
CA ILE A 1034 8.41 25.71 16.09
C ILE A 1034 8.18 25.38 14.60
N PHE A 1035 8.59 24.20 14.14
CA PHE A 1035 8.08 23.67 12.87
C PHE A 1035 6.63 23.23 13.09
N PRO A 1036 5.63 23.92 12.50
CA PRO A 1036 4.24 23.51 12.63
C PRO A 1036 4.08 22.09 12.07
N GLU A 1037 3.13 21.33 12.62
CA GLU A 1037 2.80 20.00 12.08
C GLU A 1037 2.49 20.12 10.59
N THR A 1038 3.46 19.73 9.77
CA THR A 1038 3.27 19.71 8.33
C THR A 1038 2.08 18.79 8.06
N GLY A 1039 1.05 19.28 7.35
CA GLY A 1039 -0.27 18.62 7.18
C GLY A 1039 -0.27 17.28 6.44
N LEU A 1040 0.90 16.63 6.36
CA LEU A 1040 1.18 15.32 5.82
C LEU A 1040 0.40 14.25 6.56
N SER A 1041 0.30 14.33 7.89
CA SER A 1041 -0.46 13.34 8.68
C SER A 1041 -1.93 13.35 8.28
N ASN A 1042 -2.53 14.54 8.16
CA ASN A 1042 -3.91 14.69 7.69
C ASN A 1042 -4.07 14.36 6.19
N ARG A 1043 -3.05 14.61 5.35
CA ARG A 1043 -3.06 14.15 3.94
C ARG A 1043 -2.97 12.63 3.82
N ILE A 1044 -2.19 11.95 4.68
CA ILE A 1044 -2.09 10.49 4.69
C ILE A 1044 -3.42 9.88 5.14
N LYS A 1045 -4.03 10.39 6.22
CA LYS A 1045 -5.41 10.03 6.62
C LYS A 1045 -6.40 10.23 5.47
N ALA A 1046 -6.38 11.39 4.80
CA ALA A 1046 -7.27 11.68 3.67
C ALA A 1046 -7.05 10.76 2.46
N LEU A 1047 -5.81 10.28 2.23
CA LEU A 1047 -5.53 9.27 1.20
C LEU A 1047 -6.06 7.88 1.60
N PHE A 1048 -5.93 7.48 2.87
CA PHE A 1048 -6.53 6.25 3.38
C PHE A 1048 -8.06 6.29 3.31
N GLU A 1049 -8.72 7.32 3.86
CA GLU A 1049 -10.19 7.43 3.83
C GLU A 1049 -10.73 7.48 2.39
N HIS A 1050 -10.06 8.17 1.46
CA HIS A 1050 -10.47 8.17 0.04
C HIS A 1050 -10.23 6.80 -0.63
N ALA A 1051 -9.17 6.06 -0.27
CA ALA A 1051 -8.99 4.70 -0.77
C ALA A 1051 -10.09 3.76 -0.24
N LEU A 1052 -10.44 3.89 1.05
CA LEU A 1052 -11.50 3.13 1.72
C LEU A 1052 -12.92 3.48 1.26
N GLN A 1053 -13.13 4.62 0.58
CA GLN A 1053 -14.40 4.94 -0.10
C GLN A 1053 -14.63 4.12 -1.38
N SER A 1054 -13.61 3.41 -1.89
CA SER A 1054 -13.76 2.52 -3.05
C SER A 1054 -14.18 1.10 -2.66
N GLU A 1055 -14.97 0.45 -3.51
CA GLU A 1055 -15.49 -0.90 -3.24
C GLU A 1055 -14.38 -1.96 -3.11
N TYR A 1056 -13.24 -1.78 -3.77
CA TYR A 1056 -12.06 -2.63 -3.59
C TYR A 1056 -11.28 -2.27 -2.32
N GLY A 1057 -11.18 -0.97 -1.99
CA GLY A 1057 -10.37 -0.49 -0.87
C GLY A 1057 -10.96 -0.83 0.49
N SER A 1058 -12.27 -0.67 0.69
CA SER A 1058 -12.95 -1.03 1.95
C SER A 1058 -12.81 -2.52 2.32
N ARG A 1059 -12.59 -3.38 1.31
CA ARG A 1059 -12.49 -4.84 1.43
C ARG A 1059 -11.05 -5.36 1.28
N CYS A 1060 -10.04 -4.48 1.26
CA CYS A 1060 -8.63 -4.83 1.15
C CYS A 1060 -7.95 -4.86 2.54
N PRO A 1061 -7.60 -6.05 3.09
CA PRO A 1061 -7.01 -6.15 4.43
C PRO A 1061 -5.73 -5.31 4.59
N LEU A 1062 -4.80 -5.36 3.62
CA LEU A 1062 -3.54 -4.60 3.65
C LEU A 1062 -3.75 -3.10 3.86
N LEU A 1063 -4.77 -2.51 3.22
CA LEU A 1063 -5.04 -1.08 3.34
C LEU A 1063 -5.45 -0.69 4.78
N TRP A 1064 -6.28 -1.52 5.41
CA TRP A 1064 -6.63 -1.36 6.83
C TRP A 1064 -5.43 -1.57 7.76
N ARG A 1065 -4.62 -2.60 7.53
CA ARG A 1065 -3.38 -2.87 8.32
C ARG A 1065 -2.43 -1.68 8.28
N GLN A 1066 -2.19 -1.13 7.08
CA GLN A 1066 -1.36 0.05 6.89
C GLN A 1066 -1.93 1.29 7.59
N TYR A 1067 -3.25 1.51 7.52
CA TYR A 1067 -3.88 2.66 8.18
C TYR A 1067 -3.83 2.54 9.71
N LEU A 1068 -4.04 1.33 10.25
CA LEU A 1068 -3.94 1.04 11.68
C LEU A 1068 -2.52 1.28 12.20
N TYR A 1069 -1.51 0.72 11.54
CA TYR A 1069 -0.10 0.97 11.81
C TYR A 1069 0.24 2.47 11.74
N PHE A 1070 -0.25 3.18 10.71
CA PHE A 1070 -0.03 4.62 10.58
C PHE A 1070 -0.64 5.40 11.75
N MET A 1071 -1.87 5.11 12.16
CA MET A 1071 -2.54 5.78 13.28
C MET A 1071 -1.87 5.51 14.63
N VAL A 1072 -1.34 4.30 14.84
CA VAL A 1072 -0.52 3.95 16.01
C VAL A 1072 0.82 4.72 15.98
N SER A 1073 1.44 4.86 14.80
CA SER A 1073 2.71 5.61 14.62
C SER A 1073 2.63 7.12 14.93
N ILE A 1074 1.43 7.69 15.01
CA ILE A 1074 1.17 9.08 15.41
C ILE A 1074 0.57 9.21 16.83
N LYS A 1075 0.36 8.08 17.54
CA LYS A 1075 -0.24 8.02 18.89
C LYS A 1075 -1.64 8.66 19.00
N GLU A 1076 -2.41 8.65 17.90
CA GLU A 1076 -3.82 9.04 17.92
C GLU A 1076 -4.72 7.86 18.33
N ARG A 1077 -6.04 8.09 18.46
CA ARG A 1077 -7.02 7.07 18.88
C ARG A 1077 -7.29 6.04 17.79
N SER A 1078 -6.35 5.13 17.57
CA SER A 1078 -6.43 4.02 16.62
C SER A 1078 -7.47 2.94 16.96
N LYS A 1079 -7.87 2.78 18.23
CA LYS A 1079 -8.88 1.77 18.66
C LYS A 1079 -10.20 1.86 17.88
N GLY A 1080 -10.70 3.07 17.59
CA GLY A 1080 -11.91 3.25 16.77
C GLY A 1080 -11.74 2.83 15.31
N LEU A 1081 -10.52 2.92 14.78
CA LEU A 1081 -10.18 2.46 13.44
C LEU A 1081 -10.10 0.94 13.36
N PHE A 1082 -9.60 0.26 14.41
CA PHE A 1082 -9.61 -1.20 14.48
C PHE A 1082 -11.02 -1.78 14.36
N TYR A 1083 -12.00 -1.27 15.12
CA TYR A 1083 -13.39 -1.75 14.99
C TYR A 1083 -13.98 -1.45 13.60
N LYS A 1084 -13.67 -0.29 12.99
CA LYS A 1084 -14.08 0.05 11.61
C LYS A 1084 -13.44 -0.92 10.57
N ALA A 1085 -12.21 -1.36 10.82
CA ALA A 1085 -11.51 -2.33 9.98
C ALA A 1085 -12.16 -3.72 10.07
N ILE A 1086 -12.37 -4.28 11.26
CA ILE A 1086 -13.02 -5.59 11.40
C ILE A 1086 -14.52 -5.56 11.03
N GLN A 1087 -15.18 -4.39 11.06
CA GLN A 1087 -16.52 -4.22 10.49
C GLN A 1087 -16.55 -4.40 8.97
N SER A 1088 -15.43 -4.20 8.26
CA SER A 1088 -15.33 -4.32 6.79
C SER A 1088 -14.57 -5.58 6.36
N CYS A 1089 -13.62 -6.03 7.18
CA CYS A 1089 -12.75 -7.19 6.98
C CYS A 1089 -12.77 -8.16 8.20
N PRO A 1090 -13.95 -8.67 8.63
CA PRO A 1090 -14.06 -9.47 9.87
C PRO A 1090 -13.24 -10.77 9.84
N TRP A 1091 -13.00 -11.32 8.64
CA TRP A 1091 -12.32 -12.60 8.43
C TRP A 1091 -10.80 -12.54 8.55
N ALA A 1092 -10.19 -11.35 8.51
CA ALA A 1092 -8.74 -11.22 8.34
C ALA A 1092 -8.02 -11.29 9.70
N LYS A 1093 -7.64 -12.50 10.14
CA LYS A 1093 -6.87 -12.79 11.38
C LYS A 1093 -5.67 -11.84 11.57
N ALA A 1094 -5.02 -11.46 10.46
CA ALA A 1094 -3.96 -10.44 10.41
C ALA A 1094 -4.29 -9.11 11.13
N LEU A 1095 -5.53 -8.61 11.05
CA LEU A 1095 -5.95 -7.36 11.73
C LEU A 1095 -6.05 -7.53 13.26
N TYR A 1096 -6.41 -8.72 13.73
CA TYR A 1096 -6.48 -9.05 15.15
C TYR A 1096 -5.07 -9.25 15.73
N LEU A 1097 -4.17 -9.87 14.97
CA LEU A 1097 -2.74 -9.99 15.34
C LEU A 1097 -2.06 -8.61 15.43
N ASP A 1098 -2.32 -7.71 14.46
CA ASP A 1098 -1.90 -6.30 14.54
C ASP A 1098 -2.49 -5.60 15.78
N ALA A 1099 -3.76 -5.83 16.11
CA ALA A 1099 -4.40 -5.26 17.29
C ALA A 1099 -3.80 -5.78 18.61
N VAL A 1100 -3.40 -7.06 18.70
CA VAL A 1100 -2.71 -7.60 19.88
C VAL A 1100 -1.32 -6.97 20.06
N GLU A 1101 -0.60 -6.61 18.99
CA GLU A 1101 0.66 -5.87 19.09
C GLU A 1101 0.46 -4.42 19.55
N TYR A 1102 -0.63 -3.77 19.13
CA TYR A 1102 -0.87 -2.33 19.38
C TYR A 1102 -1.68 -1.99 20.62
N PHE A 1103 -2.52 -2.91 21.10
CA PHE A 1103 -3.41 -2.75 22.25
C PHE A 1103 -3.21 -3.92 23.24
N PRO A 1104 -2.01 -4.07 23.85
CA PRO A 1104 -1.67 -5.25 24.64
C PRO A 1104 -2.56 -5.43 25.88
N GLU A 1105 -3.14 -4.36 26.41
CA GLU A 1105 -4.20 -4.37 27.43
C GLU A 1105 -5.53 -5.00 26.98
N GLN A 1106 -5.74 -5.24 25.68
CA GLN A 1106 -6.93 -5.87 25.09
C GLN A 1106 -6.69 -7.30 24.58
N LEU A 1107 -5.58 -7.96 24.96
CA LEU A 1107 -5.26 -9.33 24.55
C LEU A 1107 -6.46 -10.30 24.66
N GLN A 1108 -7.13 -10.30 25.82
CA GLN A 1108 -8.31 -11.13 26.07
C GLN A 1108 -9.46 -10.78 25.13
N GLU A 1109 -9.93 -9.52 25.13
CA GLU A 1109 -11.04 -9.05 24.28
C GLU A 1109 -10.80 -9.32 22.79
N THR A 1110 -9.55 -9.22 22.32
CA THR A 1110 -9.20 -9.47 20.92
C THR A 1110 -9.28 -10.96 20.58
N ILE A 1111 -8.86 -11.85 21.49
CA ILE A 1111 -8.93 -13.30 21.32
C ILE A 1111 -10.36 -13.82 21.52
N ASP A 1112 -11.11 -13.27 22.48
CA ASP A 1112 -12.54 -13.55 22.65
C ASP A 1112 -13.31 -13.24 21.35
N LEU A 1113 -13.00 -12.11 20.69
CA LEU A 1113 -13.55 -11.73 19.38
C LEU A 1113 -13.09 -12.65 18.24
N MET A 1114 -11.84 -13.12 18.25
CA MET A 1114 -11.37 -14.11 17.26
C MET A 1114 -12.16 -15.42 17.39
N THR A 1115 -12.34 -15.91 18.61
CA THR A 1115 -13.11 -17.11 18.92
C THR A 1115 -14.60 -16.95 18.58
N GLU A 1116 -15.22 -15.81 18.89
CA GLU A 1116 -16.62 -15.49 18.50
C GLU A 1116 -16.82 -15.54 16.97
N LYS A 1117 -15.78 -15.20 16.20
CA LYS A 1117 -15.80 -15.22 14.73
C LYS A 1117 -15.23 -16.50 14.12
N GLU A 1118 -14.89 -17.50 14.93
CA GLU A 1118 -14.31 -18.79 14.53
C GLU A 1118 -12.98 -18.64 13.76
N LEU A 1119 -12.20 -17.60 14.04
CA LEU A 1119 -10.84 -17.43 13.49
C LEU A 1119 -9.88 -18.36 14.22
N ARG A 1120 -8.99 -19.04 13.48
CA ARG A 1120 -8.06 -20.05 14.04
C ARG A 1120 -7.15 -19.42 15.10
N VAL A 1121 -7.35 -19.78 16.37
CA VAL A 1121 -6.45 -19.45 17.51
C VAL A 1121 -5.65 -20.71 17.84
N ARG A 1122 -4.34 -20.70 17.57
CA ARG A 1122 -3.46 -21.87 17.76
C ARG A 1122 -2.91 -22.00 19.18
N VAL A 1123 -3.08 -20.96 20.01
CA VAL A 1123 -2.72 -20.94 21.42
C VAL A 1123 -3.88 -20.36 22.23
N PRO A 1124 -4.73 -21.18 22.87
CA PRO A 1124 -5.68 -20.72 23.87
C PRO A 1124 -4.97 -20.00 25.02
N LEU A 1125 -5.64 -19.04 25.68
CA LEU A 1125 -5.02 -18.25 26.74
C LEU A 1125 -4.85 -19.07 28.04
N GLU A 1126 -5.65 -20.10 28.22
CA GLU A 1126 -5.56 -21.12 29.26
C GLU A 1126 -4.28 -21.93 29.12
N GLU A 1127 -3.93 -22.31 27.89
CA GLU A 1127 -2.70 -23.04 27.58
C GLU A 1127 -1.47 -22.15 27.74
N LEU A 1128 -1.54 -20.89 27.29
CA LEU A 1128 -0.49 -19.90 27.49
C LEU A 1128 -0.15 -19.74 28.98
N ASP A 1129 -1.14 -19.74 29.86
CA ASP A 1129 -0.91 -19.58 31.30
C ASP A 1129 -0.25 -20.82 31.91
N LEU A 1130 -0.59 -22.04 31.46
CA LEU A 1130 0.14 -23.26 31.85
C LEU A 1130 1.61 -23.20 31.42
N LEU A 1131 1.88 -22.81 30.16
CA LEU A 1131 3.24 -22.64 29.60
C LEU A 1131 4.06 -21.52 30.26
N LEU A 1132 3.45 -20.73 31.16
CA LEU A 1132 4.09 -19.69 31.97
C LEU A 1132 4.19 -20.05 33.48
N GLU A 1133 3.54 -21.12 33.94
CA GLU A 1133 3.66 -21.64 35.31
C GLU A 1133 4.75 -22.72 35.43
N ASP A 1134 4.88 -23.61 34.43
CA ASP A 1134 6.12 -24.35 34.15
C ASP A 1134 7.24 -23.39 33.67
#